data_AF-A0A2K5M468-F1
#
_entry.id   AF-A0A2K5M468-F1
#
_cell.length_a   1.000
_cell.length_b   1.000
_cell.length_c   1.000
_cell.angle_alpha   90.00
_cell.angle_beta   90.00
_cell.angle_gamma   90.00
#
_symmetry.space_group_name_H-M   'P 1'
#
loop_
_entity.id
_entity.type
_entity.pdbx_description
1 polymer ?
#
loop_
_entity_poly.entity_id
_entity_poly.type
_entity_poly.pdbx_seq_one_letter_code
_entity_poly.pdbx_strand_id
1 'polypeptide(L)'
;MDSLASLVLCGVSLLLSGTVEGAMDLILINSLPLVSDAETSLTCIASGWHPHEPITIGRDFEALMNQHQDPLEVTQDVTREWAKKVVWKREKASKINGAYFCEGRVRGEAIRIRTMKMRQQASFLPATLTMTVDKGDNVNISFKKVLIKEEDAVIYKNGSFIHSVPRHEVPDILEVHLPHAQPQDAGVYSARYIGGNLFTSAFTRLIVRRCEAQKWGPECNRLCTVCVNNGVCHEDTGECICPPGFMGRTCEKACERHTFGRTCKEKCSGQDGCKSYVFCLPDPYGCSCATGWKGLQCNEACHHGFYGPDCKLRCSCSNGETCDRFQGCLCSPGRQGLQCEREGIPRMTPKIVDLPDHIEVNSGKFNPICKASGWPLPTNEEMTLVKPDGTVLHPKDFNHTDHFSVAIFTIHRILPPDSGVWVCSANTVAGMVEKPFNISVKVLPKPLNAPNVIDTGHNFAVINISSEPYFGDGPIKSKKLLYKPVNHYEAWRHIQVTNEIVTLNHLEPRTEYELCVQLVRRGEGGEGHPGPVRRFTTASIGLPPPRGLNLLPKSQTTLNLTWQPIFPSSEDDFYVEVERRSVQKSDQQNIKVPGNLTSVLLNNLHPREQYVVRARVNTKAQGEWSEDLTAWTLSDILPPQPENIKISNITHSSAVISWTILDGYSISSITIRYKVQGKNEDQHIDVKIKNATITQYQLKGLEPETAYQVDIFAENNIGSSNPAFSHELVTLPESEAPADLGGGKMLLIAILGSAGMTCLTVLLAFLIILQLKRANVQRRMAQAFQNVREEPAVQFNSGTLALNRKVKNNPDPTIYPVLDWNDIKFQDVIGEGNFGQVLKARIKKDGLRMDAAIKRMKEYASKDDHRDFAGELEVLCKLGHHPNIINLLGACEHRGYLYLAIEYAPHGNLLDFLRKSRVLETDPAFAIANSTASTLSSQQLLHFAADVARGMDYLSQKQFIHRDLAARNILVGENYVAKIADFGLSRGQEVYVKKTMGRLPVRWMAIESLNYSVYTTNSDVWSYGVLLWEIVSLGGTPYCGMTCAELYEKLPQGYRLEKPLNCDDEVFDLMRQCWREKPYERPSFAQILVSLNRMLEERKTYVNTTLYEKFTYAGIDCSAEEAA
;
A
#
# COMPACT_ATOMS: atom_id res chain seq x y z
N MET A 1 -39.07 19.68 8.05
CA MET A 1 -37.63 19.38 7.81
C MET A 1 -37.10 18.37 8.84
N ASP A 2 -37.98 17.60 9.49
CA ASP A 2 -37.62 16.67 10.58
C ASP A 2 -37.46 15.20 10.13
N SER A 3 -37.56 14.92 8.83
CA SER A 3 -37.46 13.56 8.29
C SER A 3 -36.05 13.16 7.83
N LEU A 4 -35.12 14.11 7.69
CA LEU A 4 -33.73 13.84 7.28
C LEU A 4 -32.77 13.65 8.48
N ALA A 5 -33.17 14.10 9.68
CA ALA A 5 -32.39 13.88 10.91
C ALA A 5 -32.42 12.42 11.38
N SER A 6 -33.52 11.69 11.16
CA SER A 6 -33.62 10.27 11.54
C SER A 6 -32.82 9.31 10.64
N LEU A 7 -32.56 9.67 9.38
CA LEU A 7 -31.78 8.80 8.48
C LEU A 7 -30.27 8.89 8.71
N VAL A 8 -29.75 10.02 9.18
CA VAL A 8 -28.31 10.18 9.46
C VAL A 8 -27.94 9.60 10.83
N LEU A 9 -28.87 9.56 11.78
CA LEU A 9 -28.68 8.83 13.06
C LEU A 9 -28.82 7.30 12.90
N CYS A 10 -29.66 6.80 11.98
CA CYS A 10 -29.69 5.36 11.68
C CYS A 10 -28.51 4.89 10.80
N GLY A 11 -27.99 5.75 9.91
CA GLY A 11 -26.92 5.38 8.97
C GLY A 11 -25.52 5.28 9.58
N VAL A 12 -25.25 6.02 10.67
CA VAL A 12 -23.96 5.98 11.38
C VAL A 12 -23.92 4.90 12.47
N SER A 13 -25.10 4.47 12.97
CA SER A 13 -25.18 3.31 13.86
C SER A 13 -25.01 1.96 13.16
N LEU A 14 -25.16 1.88 11.83
CA LEU A 14 -25.14 0.61 11.08
C LEU A 14 -23.78 0.24 10.45
N LEU A 15 -22.74 1.06 10.60
CA LEU A 15 -21.39 0.77 10.07
C LEU A 15 -20.28 0.75 11.13
N LEU A 16 -20.65 0.91 12.41
CA LEU A 16 -19.78 0.68 13.58
C LEU A 16 -20.46 -0.14 14.70
N SER A 17 -21.64 -0.72 14.49
CA SER A 17 -22.24 -1.66 15.46
C SER A 17 -21.80 -3.09 15.20
N GLY A 18 -20.52 -3.39 15.39
CA GLY A 18 -20.22 -4.66 16.02
C GLY A 18 -20.57 -4.48 17.48
N THR A 19 -21.86 -4.58 17.84
CA THR A 19 -22.26 -4.68 19.25
C THR A 19 -21.38 -5.75 19.87
N VAL A 20 -20.76 -5.45 21.01
CA VAL A 20 -19.93 -6.41 21.73
C VAL A 20 -20.87 -7.47 22.33
N GLU A 21 -21.39 -8.32 21.45
CA GLU A 21 -22.28 -9.39 21.80
C GLU A 21 -21.49 -10.40 22.59
N GLY A 22 -21.89 -10.64 23.84
CA GLY A 22 -21.95 -11.99 24.41
C GLY A 22 -20.69 -12.87 24.39
N ALA A 23 -19.51 -12.35 24.07
CA ALA A 23 -18.28 -13.15 24.00
C ALA A 23 -17.83 -13.61 25.39
N MET A 24 -18.24 -12.89 26.43
CA MET A 24 -17.85 -13.18 27.81
C MET A 24 -19.06 -13.67 28.61
N ASP A 25 -19.05 -14.95 28.99
CA ASP A 25 -19.98 -15.52 29.97
C ASP A 25 -19.55 -15.14 31.39
N LEU A 26 -19.94 -13.93 31.81
CA LEU A 26 -19.64 -13.41 33.15
C LEU A 26 -20.75 -13.82 34.13
N ILE A 27 -20.36 -14.36 35.29
CA ILE A 27 -21.28 -14.86 36.32
C ILE A 27 -20.77 -14.41 37.69
N LEU A 28 -21.65 -13.84 38.52
CA LEU A 28 -21.33 -13.47 39.89
C LEU A 28 -22.04 -14.39 40.87
N ILE A 29 -21.29 -15.17 41.63
CA ILE A 29 -21.81 -15.99 42.72
C ILE A 29 -21.73 -15.19 44.02
N ASN A 30 -22.89 -14.91 44.59
CA ASN A 30 -23.04 -14.35 45.93
C ASN A 30 -23.33 -15.50 46.92
N SER A 31 -22.27 -15.97 47.60
CA SER A 31 -22.40 -17.00 48.63
C SER A 31 -22.93 -16.36 49.91
N LEU A 32 -24.17 -16.70 50.30
CA LEU A 32 -24.86 -16.15 51.47
C LEU A 32 -24.96 -14.61 51.44
N PRO A 33 -25.97 -14.01 50.77
CA PRO A 33 -26.14 -12.54 50.74
C PRO A 33 -26.49 -11.94 52.11
N LEU A 34 -27.16 -12.72 52.96
CA LEU A 34 -27.44 -12.37 54.35
C LEU A 34 -26.25 -12.80 55.19
N VAL A 35 -25.53 -11.84 55.74
CA VAL A 35 -24.29 -12.09 56.46
C VAL A 35 -24.52 -12.23 57.95
N SER A 36 -23.91 -13.26 58.50
CA SER A 36 -23.89 -13.65 59.90
C SER A 36 -22.46 -13.80 60.39
N ASP A 37 -22.26 -14.51 61.50
CA ASP A 37 -20.94 -14.90 61.98
C ASP A 37 -20.34 -16.07 61.17
N ALA A 38 -20.88 -16.39 59.99
CA ALA A 38 -20.29 -17.36 59.06
C ALA A 38 -19.47 -16.63 57.98
N GLU A 39 -18.50 -17.34 57.40
CA GLU A 39 -17.75 -16.82 56.26
C GLU A 39 -18.69 -16.60 55.07
N THR A 40 -18.48 -15.49 54.36
CA THR A 40 -19.24 -15.13 53.17
C THR A 40 -18.29 -14.71 52.06
N SER A 41 -18.71 -14.87 50.80
CA SER A 41 -17.86 -14.56 49.65
C SER A 41 -18.63 -14.02 48.46
N LEU A 42 -17.89 -13.38 47.55
CA LEU A 42 -18.30 -13.07 46.19
C LEU A 42 -17.28 -13.70 45.23
N THR A 43 -17.75 -14.47 44.25
CA THR A 43 -16.90 -15.06 43.21
C THR A 43 -17.38 -14.60 41.84
N CYS A 44 -16.51 -13.94 41.08
CA CYS A 44 -16.77 -13.57 39.69
C CYS A 44 -16.05 -14.55 38.77
N ILE A 45 -16.79 -15.16 37.85
CA ILE A 45 -16.34 -16.22 36.95
C ILE A 45 -16.50 -15.72 35.51
N ALA A 46 -15.48 -15.92 34.69
CA ALA A 46 -15.56 -15.81 33.23
C ALA A 46 -15.41 -17.20 32.62
N SER A 47 -16.49 -17.79 32.12
CA SER A 47 -16.47 -19.15 31.56
C SER A 47 -16.20 -19.12 30.05
N GLY A 48 -15.41 -20.09 29.56
CA GLY A 48 -15.20 -20.31 28.12
C GLY A 48 -14.31 -19.30 27.39
N TRP A 49 -13.78 -18.30 28.09
CA TRP A 49 -13.06 -17.20 27.46
C TRP A 49 -11.86 -16.72 28.30
N HIS A 50 -10.76 -16.37 27.66
CA HIS A 50 -9.57 -15.82 28.33
C HIS A 50 -9.69 -14.28 28.37
N PRO A 51 -9.95 -13.68 29.54
CA PRO A 51 -10.14 -12.23 29.61
C PRO A 51 -8.81 -11.53 29.32
N HIS A 52 -8.74 -10.76 28.23
CA HIS A 52 -7.59 -9.89 27.96
C HIS A 52 -7.45 -8.78 29.01
N GLU A 53 -8.56 -8.32 29.57
CA GLU A 53 -8.61 -7.39 30.69
C GLU A 53 -8.94 -8.11 32.01
N PRO A 54 -8.32 -7.70 33.13
CA PRO A 54 -8.53 -8.35 34.40
C PRO A 54 -9.96 -8.15 34.91
N ILE A 55 -10.59 -9.26 35.35
CA ILE A 55 -11.86 -9.21 36.08
C ILE A 55 -11.71 -8.31 37.32
N THR A 56 -12.69 -7.45 37.55
CA THR A 56 -12.71 -6.53 38.69
C THR A 56 -13.87 -6.89 39.62
N ILE A 57 -13.64 -6.85 40.95
CA ILE A 57 -14.69 -6.97 41.97
C ILE A 57 -14.55 -5.77 42.89
N GLY A 58 -15.64 -5.04 43.11
CA GLY A 58 -15.63 -3.79 43.85
C GLY A 58 -16.94 -3.50 44.57
N ARG A 59 -16.92 -2.46 45.42
CA ARG A 59 -18.16 -1.86 45.94
C ARG A 59 -18.76 -0.93 44.89
N ASP A 60 -20.07 -1.00 44.71
CA ASP A 60 -20.82 -0.16 43.77
C ASP A 60 -21.28 1.12 44.49
N PHE A 61 -20.43 2.15 44.49
CA PHE A 61 -20.70 3.43 45.14
C PHE A 61 -21.79 4.25 44.44
N GLU A 62 -22.05 4.00 43.16
CA GLU A 62 -23.13 4.65 42.40
C GLU A 62 -24.49 4.09 42.79
N ALA A 63 -24.59 2.75 42.93
CA ALA A 63 -25.84 2.09 43.30
C ALA A 63 -26.26 2.38 44.75
N LEU A 64 -25.31 2.60 45.66
CA LEU A 64 -25.60 2.91 47.05
C LEU A 64 -24.55 3.86 47.64
N MET A 65 -24.95 5.11 47.86
CA MET A 65 -24.10 6.15 48.44
C MET A 65 -23.76 5.86 49.92
N ASN A 66 -22.68 6.49 50.42
CA ASN A 66 -22.24 6.43 51.83
C ASN A 66 -21.79 5.05 52.33
N GLN A 67 -21.36 4.15 51.42
CA GLN A 67 -20.70 2.90 51.79
C GLN A 67 -19.28 3.12 52.33
N HIS A 68 -18.81 2.20 53.17
CA HIS A 68 -17.44 2.24 53.71
C HIS A 68 -16.40 1.99 52.60
N GLN A 69 -15.36 2.82 52.53
CA GLN A 69 -14.31 2.77 51.49
C GLN A 69 -13.17 1.78 51.80
N ASP A 70 -13.43 0.72 52.57
CA ASP A 70 -12.35 -0.23 52.90
C ASP A 70 -11.92 -1.01 51.64
N PRO A 71 -10.63 -1.16 51.33
CA PRO A 71 -10.20 -1.92 50.16
C PRO A 71 -10.61 -3.40 50.29
N LEU A 72 -11.05 -4.00 49.18
CA LEU A 72 -11.40 -5.43 49.13
C LEU A 72 -10.17 -6.25 48.75
N GLU A 73 -9.88 -7.30 49.52
CA GLU A 73 -8.86 -8.29 49.17
C GLU A 73 -9.42 -9.24 48.11
N VAL A 74 -9.13 -8.96 46.84
CA VAL A 74 -9.53 -9.79 45.70
C VAL A 74 -8.43 -10.81 45.39
N THR A 75 -8.76 -12.09 45.46
CA THR A 75 -7.84 -13.22 45.20
C THR A 75 -8.28 -14.03 43.99
N GLN A 76 -7.37 -14.78 43.37
CA GLN A 76 -7.72 -15.72 42.30
C GLN A 76 -8.39 -16.97 42.89
N ASP A 77 -9.43 -17.48 42.24
CA ASP A 77 -10.09 -18.71 42.63
C ASP A 77 -9.61 -19.89 41.78
N VAL A 78 -8.74 -20.72 42.34
CA VAL A 78 -8.11 -21.87 41.64
C VAL A 78 -9.07 -23.03 41.36
N THR A 79 -10.29 -22.99 41.90
CA THR A 79 -11.29 -24.05 41.67
C THR A 79 -11.92 -23.97 40.27
N ARG A 80 -11.68 -22.87 39.55
CA ARG A 80 -12.21 -22.56 38.21
C ARG A 80 -11.11 -21.93 37.36
N GLU A 81 -11.24 -22.02 36.05
CA GLU A 81 -10.19 -21.63 35.10
C GLU A 81 -9.87 -20.12 35.17
N TRP A 82 -10.89 -19.27 35.00
CA TRP A 82 -10.76 -17.80 35.11
C TRP A 82 -11.79 -17.22 36.08
N ALA A 83 -11.45 -17.20 37.36
CA ALA A 83 -12.29 -16.63 38.39
C ALA A 83 -11.50 -15.84 39.44
N LYS A 84 -12.12 -14.79 39.98
CA LYS A 84 -11.64 -14.05 41.15
C LYS A 84 -12.67 -14.12 42.27
N LYS A 85 -12.22 -14.09 43.51
CA LYS A 85 -13.08 -14.11 44.69
C LYS A 85 -12.64 -13.13 45.77
N VAL A 86 -13.63 -12.66 46.51
CA VAL A 86 -13.48 -11.90 47.76
C VAL A 86 -14.08 -12.75 48.87
N VAL A 87 -13.33 -12.92 49.96
CA VAL A 87 -13.73 -13.74 51.10
C VAL A 87 -13.67 -12.90 52.37
N TRP A 88 -14.77 -12.83 53.11
CA TRP A 88 -14.82 -12.16 54.41
C TRP A 88 -14.83 -13.20 55.53
N LYS A 89 -13.73 -13.22 56.30
CA LYS A 89 -13.55 -14.12 57.45
C LYS A 89 -14.45 -13.72 58.63
N ARG A 90 -14.70 -14.71 59.49
CA ARG A 90 -15.62 -14.73 60.64
C ARG A 90 -15.62 -13.47 61.54
N GLU A 91 -14.50 -12.78 61.69
CA GLU A 91 -14.33 -11.67 62.65
C GLU A 91 -14.38 -10.26 62.03
N LYS A 92 -14.45 -10.13 60.69
CA LYS A 92 -14.44 -8.82 59.97
C LYS A 92 -15.80 -8.44 59.37
N ALA A 93 -16.89 -9.03 59.84
CA ALA A 93 -18.23 -8.89 59.23
C ALA A 93 -18.91 -7.51 59.42
N SER A 94 -18.32 -6.59 60.19
CA SER A 94 -19.00 -5.33 60.56
C SER A 94 -19.09 -4.28 59.43
N LYS A 95 -18.32 -4.41 58.34
CA LYS A 95 -18.21 -3.39 57.27
C LYS A 95 -18.47 -3.93 55.85
N ILE A 96 -19.19 -5.03 55.76
CA ILE A 96 -19.46 -5.74 54.49
C ILE A 96 -20.78 -5.34 53.86
N ASN A 97 -21.69 -4.69 54.59
CA ASN A 97 -23.01 -4.36 54.07
C ASN A 97 -22.90 -3.31 52.97
N GLY A 98 -23.61 -3.53 51.87
CA GLY A 98 -23.62 -2.61 50.74
C GLY A 98 -23.88 -3.28 49.41
N ALA A 99 -23.72 -2.51 48.34
CA ALA A 99 -23.83 -2.96 46.97
C ALA A 99 -22.43 -3.25 46.41
N TYR A 100 -22.32 -4.35 45.67
CA TYR A 100 -21.09 -4.81 45.05
C TYR A 100 -21.32 -5.07 43.57
N PHE A 101 -20.25 -4.98 42.79
CA PHE A 101 -20.28 -5.36 41.39
C PHE A 101 -19.08 -6.25 41.05
N CYS A 102 -19.25 -7.03 39.99
CA CYS A 102 -18.14 -7.54 39.23
C CYS A 102 -18.19 -7.01 37.79
N GLU A 103 -17.03 -6.78 37.20
CA GLU A 103 -16.89 -6.22 35.87
C GLU A 103 -15.91 -7.06 35.05
N GLY A 104 -16.34 -7.42 33.83
CA GLY A 104 -15.50 -7.91 32.75
C GLY A 104 -15.56 -6.94 31.58
N ARG A 105 -14.42 -6.66 30.95
CA ARG A 105 -14.33 -5.74 29.80
C ARG A 105 -13.97 -6.49 28.53
N VAL A 106 -14.68 -6.16 27.46
CA VAL A 106 -14.48 -6.70 26.11
C VAL A 106 -14.44 -5.51 25.14
N ARG A 107 -13.30 -5.27 24.48
CA ARG A 107 -13.11 -4.16 23.53
C ARG A 107 -13.52 -2.78 24.05
N GLY A 108 -13.31 -2.52 25.35
CA GLY A 108 -13.69 -1.27 26.01
C GLY A 108 -15.14 -1.20 26.49
N GLU A 109 -16.01 -2.14 26.10
CA GLU A 109 -17.36 -2.28 26.69
C GLU A 109 -17.30 -3.07 28.00
N ALA A 110 -17.93 -2.53 29.05
CA ALA A 110 -17.93 -3.11 30.37
C ALA A 110 -19.23 -3.86 30.67
N ILE A 111 -19.15 -5.17 30.89
CA ILE A 111 -20.26 -5.98 31.39
C ILE A 111 -20.17 -5.99 32.92
N ARG A 112 -21.17 -5.40 33.57
CA ARG A 112 -21.24 -5.32 35.05
C ARG A 112 -22.40 -6.14 35.60
N ILE A 113 -22.13 -6.94 36.62
CA ILE A 113 -23.14 -7.68 37.39
C ILE A 113 -23.14 -7.16 38.82
N ARG A 114 -24.32 -6.87 39.35
CA ARG A 114 -24.48 -6.23 40.67
C ARG A 114 -25.15 -7.16 41.66
N THR A 115 -24.81 -6.99 42.93
CA THR A 115 -25.37 -7.77 44.04
C THR A 115 -25.27 -6.99 45.34
N MET A 116 -25.90 -7.48 46.41
CA MET A 116 -25.89 -6.83 47.72
C MET A 116 -25.52 -7.80 48.83
N LYS A 117 -24.85 -7.28 49.86
CA LYS A 117 -24.66 -7.94 51.15
C LYS A 117 -25.38 -7.14 52.22
N MET A 118 -26.10 -7.81 53.10
CA MET A 118 -26.80 -7.19 54.22
C MET A 118 -26.76 -8.08 55.46
N ARG A 119 -27.00 -7.52 56.64
CA ARG A 119 -26.93 -8.27 57.90
C ARG A 119 -28.14 -9.21 58.01
N GLN A 120 -27.91 -10.46 58.41
CA GLN A 120 -29.00 -11.43 58.62
C GLN A 120 -29.95 -10.98 59.75
N GLN A 121 -29.42 -10.29 60.76
CA GLN A 121 -30.17 -9.71 61.88
C GLN A 121 -30.70 -8.28 61.60
N ALA A 122 -30.82 -7.87 60.33
CA ALA A 122 -31.40 -6.57 59.99
C ALA A 122 -32.86 -6.47 60.46
N SER A 123 -33.33 -5.24 60.69
CA SER A 123 -34.69 -5.02 61.20
C SER A 123 -35.78 -5.45 60.22
N PHE A 124 -35.46 -5.37 58.94
CA PHE A 124 -36.27 -5.83 57.82
C PHE A 124 -35.45 -6.80 56.99
N LEU A 125 -36.10 -7.65 56.21
CA LEU A 125 -35.48 -8.44 55.15
C LEU A 125 -36.26 -8.25 53.85
N PRO A 126 -35.58 -8.13 52.71
CA PRO A 126 -36.27 -7.97 51.43
C PRO A 126 -36.98 -9.28 51.05
N ALA A 127 -38.09 -9.22 50.33
CA ALA A 127 -38.73 -10.44 49.82
C ALA A 127 -37.86 -11.16 48.75
N THR A 128 -37.11 -10.39 47.96
CA THR A 128 -36.18 -10.85 46.92
C THR A 128 -34.96 -9.96 46.87
N LEU A 129 -33.81 -10.49 46.46
CA LEU A 129 -32.58 -9.69 46.31
C LEU A 129 -32.71 -8.72 45.14
N THR A 130 -33.20 -9.20 44.00
CA THR A 130 -33.48 -8.39 42.81
C THR A 130 -34.88 -8.65 42.30
N MET A 131 -35.45 -7.66 41.61
CA MET A 131 -36.73 -7.78 40.93
C MET A 131 -36.59 -7.12 39.56
N THR A 132 -36.83 -7.91 38.50
CA THR A 132 -36.84 -7.42 37.12
C THR A 132 -38.27 -7.24 36.67
N VAL A 133 -38.55 -6.07 36.10
CA VAL A 133 -39.87 -5.67 35.60
C VAL A 133 -39.71 -4.95 34.27
N ASP A 134 -40.80 -4.87 33.51
CA ASP A 134 -40.84 -4.15 32.25
C ASP A 134 -41.33 -2.71 32.45
N LYS A 135 -40.99 -1.83 31.51
CA LYS A 135 -41.48 -0.45 31.53
C LYS A 135 -43.00 -0.44 31.51
N GLY A 136 -43.61 0.25 32.47
CA GLY A 136 -45.07 0.39 32.58
C GLY A 136 -45.74 -0.61 33.52
N ASP A 137 -45.00 -1.57 34.08
CA ASP A 137 -45.52 -2.51 35.07
C ASP A 137 -45.85 -1.83 36.40
N ASN A 138 -46.85 -2.35 37.10
CA ASN A 138 -47.17 -1.96 38.48
C ASN A 138 -46.37 -2.84 39.44
N VAL A 139 -45.50 -2.21 40.21
CA VAL A 139 -44.50 -2.92 41.02
C VAL A 139 -44.77 -2.70 42.49
N ASN A 140 -44.61 -3.76 43.29
CA ASN A 140 -44.70 -3.68 44.74
C ASN A 140 -43.41 -4.17 45.38
N ILE A 141 -42.60 -3.25 45.90
CA ILE A 141 -41.33 -3.58 46.54
C ILE A 141 -41.61 -3.84 48.02
N SER A 142 -41.37 -5.07 48.48
CA SER A 142 -41.76 -5.49 49.83
C SER A 142 -40.57 -5.88 50.72
N PHE A 143 -40.67 -5.49 51.98
CA PHE A 143 -39.74 -5.83 53.05
C PHE A 143 -40.49 -6.46 54.23
N LYS A 144 -40.11 -7.68 54.59
CA LYS A 144 -40.68 -8.37 55.76
C LYS A 144 -40.07 -7.82 57.03
N LYS A 145 -40.90 -7.40 57.98
CA LYS A 145 -40.49 -6.98 59.33
C LYS A 145 -39.98 -8.20 60.10
N VAL A 146 -38.75 -8.11 60.63
CA VAL A 146 -38.11 -9.19 61.40
C VAL A 146 -37.92 -8.81 62.86
N LEU A 147 -37.45 -7.58 63.11
CA LEU A 147 -37.34 -7.03 64.45
C LEU A 147 -38.39 -5.94 64.63
N ILE A 148 -39.08 -5.96 65.76
CA ILE A 148 -40.05 -4.94 66.14
C ILE A 148 -39.32 -3.90 66.99
N LYS A 149 -39.40 -2.64 66.58
CA LYS A 149 -38.91 -1.49 67.36
C LYS A 149 -40.00 -0.44 67.44
N GLU A 150 -40.03 0.27 68.56
CA GLU A 150 -40.87 1.44 68.74
C GLU A 150 -40.23 2.68 68.07
N GLU A 151 -40.07 2.62 66.75
CA GLU A 151 -39.49 3.66 65.91
C GLU A 151 -40.21 3.73 64.55
N ASP A 152 -40.12 4.86 63.85
CA ASP A 152 -40.62 4.99 62.47
C ASP A 152 -39.80 4.12 61.51
N ALA A 153 -40.45 3.53 60.50
CA ALA A 153 -39.78 2.83 59.42
C ALA A 153 -39.52 3.80 58.26
N VAL A 154 -38.35 3.74 57.65
CA VAL A 154 -37.92 4.67 56.59
C VAL A 154 -37.40 3.89 55.38
N ILE A 155 -37.73 4.39 54.19
CA ILE A 155 -37.36 3.80 52.91
C ILE A 155 -36.50 4.79 52.12
N TYR A 156 -35.38 4.29 51.58
CA TYR A 156 -34.47 5.05 50.74
C TYR A 156 -34.30 4.37 49.37
N LYS A 157 -33.99 5.14 48.33
CA LYS A 157 -33.54 4.67 47.01
C LYS A 157 -32.18 5.27 46.71
N ASN A 158 -31.20 4.42 46.44
CA ASN A 158 -29.79 4.79 46.21
C ASN A 158 -29.19 5.66 47.35
N GLY A 159 -29.77 5.60 48.56
CA GLY A 159 -29.38 6.44 49.70
C GLY A 159 -30.18 7.74 49.85
N SER A 160 -31.04 8.09 48.89
CA SER A 160 -31.96 9.23 48.97
C SER A 160 -33.28 8.82 49.63
N PHE A 161 -33.80 9.65 50.53
CA PHE A 161 -35.06 9.37 51.22
C PHE A 161 -36.26 9.35 50.25
N ILE A 162 -37.17 8.39 50.41
CA ILE A 162 -38.42 8.31 49.64
C ILE A 162 -39.63 8.59 50.53
N HIS A 163 -39.80 7.78 51.57
CA HIS A 163 -41.02 7.73 52.38
C HIS A 163 -40.74 7.15 53.77
N SER A 164 -41.61 7.46 54.74
CA SER A 164 -41.56 6.94 56.11
C SER A 164 -42.94 6.48 56.60
N VAL A 165 -42.99 5.40 57.36
CA VAL A 165 -44.20 4.89 58.02
C VAL A 165 -44.11 5.19 59.52
N PRO A 166 -45.14 5.83 60.12
CA PRO A 166 -45.17 6.15 61.55
C PRO A 166 -45.06 4.91 62.44
N ARG A 167 -44.40 5.05 63.58
CA ARG A 167 -44.13 4.00 64.58
C ARG A 167 -45.31 3.08 64.90
N HIS A 168 -46.51 3.62 65.05
CA HIS A 168 -47.69 2.86 65.46
C HIS A 168 -48.39 2.14 64.30
N GLU A 169 -47.97 2.40 63.07
CA GLU A 169 -48.60 1.90 61.83
C GLU A 169 -47.62 1.06 60.98
N VAL A 170 -46.43 0.73 61.51
CA VAL A 170 -45.44 -0.06 60.77
C VAL A 170 -45.99 -1.47 60.47
N PRO A 171 -46.32 -1.80 59.21
CA PRO A 171 -46.95 -3.06 58.87
C PRO A 171 -45.99 -4.24 59.04
N ASP A 172 -46.51 -5.47 58.96
CA ASP A 172 -45.68 -6.68 58.97
C ASP A 172 -44.90 -6.86 57.66
N ILE A 173 -45.47 -6.36 56.57
CA ILE A 173 -44.82 -6.26 55.26
C ILE A 173 -44.84 -4.78 54.88
N LEU A 174 -43.66 -4.17 54.86
CA LEU A 174 -43.45 -2.79 54.45
C LEU A 174 -43.35 -2.75 52.93
N GLU A 175 -44.27 -2.04 52.28
CA GLU A 175 -44.40 -2.04 50.83
C GLU A 175 -44.22 -0.65 50.22
N VAL A 176 -43.63 -0.61 49.02
CA VAL A 176 -43.55 0.56 48.16
C VAL A 176 -44.26 0.23 46.87
N HIS A 177 -45.40 0.87 46.67
CA HIS A 177 -46.16 0.74 45.43
C HIS A 177 -45.67 1.75 44.39
N LEU A 178 -45.21 1.24 43.24
CA LEU A 178 -44.77 2.02 42.09
C LEU A 178 -45.67 1.68 40.89
N PRO A 179 -46.73 2.46 40.63
CA PRO A 179 -47.55 2.26 39.44
C PRO A 179 -46.78 2.72 38.20
N HIS A 180 -46.88 1.98 37.11
CA HIS A 180 -46.27 2.30 35.82
C HIS A 180 -44.75 2.59 35.89
N ALA A 181 -43.99 1.68 36.48
CA ALA A 181 -42.55 1.83 36.69
C ALA A 181 -41.80 2.23 35.40
N GLN A 182 -40.93 3.23 35.52
CA GLN A 182 -40.08 3.73 34.44
C GLN A 182 -38.62 3.33 34.66
N PRO A 183 -37.76 3.33 33.63
CA PRO A 183 -36.33 3.00 33.76
C PRO A 183 -35.59 3.80 34.85
N GLN A 184 -35.98 5.05 35.05
CA GLN A 184 -35.45 5.92 36.11
C GLN A 184 -35.83 5.48 37.53
N ASP A 185 -36.85 4.63 37.70
CA ASP A 185 -37.30 4.09 38.98
C ASP A 185 -36.41 2.96 39.48
N ALA A 186 -35.59 2.37 38.59
CA ALA A 186 -34.60 1.36 38.93
C ALA A 186 -33.57 1.86 39.95
N GLY A 187 -32.99 0.94 40.72
CA GLY A 187 -32.01 1.26 41.76
C GLY A 187 -32.07 0.32 42.95
N VAL A 188 -31.27 0.62 43.97
CA VAL A 188 -31.24 -0.12 45.24
C VAL A 188 -32.16 0.57 46.23
N TYR A 189 -33.22 -0.13 46.63
CA TYR A 189 -34.14 0.28 47.66
C TYR A 189 -33.67 -0.28 49.00
N SER A 190 -33.72 0.55 50.05
CA SER A 190 -33.35 0.14 51.40
C SER A 190 -34.42 0.48 52.42
N ALA A 191 -34.58 -0.40 53.41
CA ALA A 191 -35.54 -0.25 54.50
C ALA A 191 -34.85 -0.43 55.85
N ARG A 192 -35.13 0.48 56.79
CA ARG A 192 -34.63 0.44 58.17
C ARG A 192 -35.55 1.21 59.11
N TYR A 193 -35.39 1.05 60.42
CA TYR A 193 -35.93 2.01 61.39
C TYR A 193 -35.11 3.30 61.40
N ILE A 194 -35.74 4.42 61.78
CA ILE A 194 -35.16 5.77 61.72
C ILE A 194 -33.86 5.91 62.53
N GLY A 195 -33.76 5.27 63.71
CA GLY A 195 -32.55 5.27 64.55
C GLY A 195 -31.44 4.34 64.05
N GLY A 196 -31.69 3.57 62.99
CA GLY A 196 -30.69 2.70 62.35
C GLY A 196 -29.68 3.45 61.49
N ASN A 197 -28.74 2.70 60.91
CA ASN A 197 -27.79 3.21 59.92
C ASN A 197 -27.78 2.33 58.66
N LEU A 198 -26.90 2.62 57.70
CA LEU A 198 -26.78 1.85 56.46
C LEU A 198 -26.47 0.36 56.74
N PHE A 199 -25.71 0.06 57.80
CA PHE A 199 -25.35 -1.31 58.18
C PHE A 199 -26.52 -2.11 58.78
N THR A 200 -27.58 -1.45 59.25
CA THR A 200 -28.81 -2.12 59.73
C THR A 200 -29.91 -2.17 58.68
N SER A 201 -29.64 -1.69 57.47
CA SER A 201 -30.62 -1.63 56.39
C SER A 201 -30.74 -2.98 55.67
N ALA A 202 -31.97 -3.28 55.26
CA ALA A 202 -32.26 -4.30 54.25
C ALA A 202 -32.08 -3.69 52.85
N PHE A 203 -31.63 -4.45 51.86
CA PHE A 203 -31.47 -3.97 50.48
C PHE A 203 -32.19 -4.86 49.48
N THR A 204 -32.89 -4.28 48.52
CA THR A 204 -33.41 -4.97 47.33
C THR A 204 -33.16 -4.10 46.11
N ARG A 205 -32.93 -4.70 44.95
CA ARG A 205 -32.65 -3.97 43.71
C ARG A 205 -33.78 -4.13 42.72
N LEU A 206 -34.35 -3.00 42.31
CA LEU A 206 -35.31 -2.94 41.21
C LEU A 206 -34.55 -2.74 39.89
N ILE A 207 -34.83 -3.58 38.91
CA ILE A 207 -34.34 -3.50 37.54
C ILE A 207 -35.57 -3.26 36.66
N VAL A 208 -35.62 -2.12 35.99
CA VAL A 208 -36.69 -1.78 35.05
C VAL A 208 -36.12 -1.79 33.65
N ARG A 209 -36.59 -2.71 32.81
CA ARG A 209 -36.20 -2.81 31.40
C ARG A 209 -36.67 -1.57 30.64
N ARG A 210 -35.91 -1.15 29.64
CA ARG A 210 -36.26 0.03 28.81
C ARG A 210 -37.54 -0.18 28.00
N CYS A 211 -37.79 -1.43 27.60
CA CYS A 211 -38.91 -1.83 26.77
C CYS A 211 -40.00 -2.53 27.60
N GLU A 212 -41.20 -2.60 27.00
CA GLU A 212 -42.29 -3.43 27.50
C GLU A 212 -41.96 -4.93 27.34
N ALA A 213 -42.73 -5.78 28.02
CA ALA A 213 -42.63 -7.23 27.88
C ALA A 213 -42.61 -7.66 26.41
N GLN A 214 -41.75 -8.64 26.09
CA GLN A 214 -41.60 -9.21 24.74
C GLN A 214 -41.10 -8.25 23.65
N LYS A 215 -40.65 -7.04 24.00
CA LYS A 215 -40.07 -6.08 23.05
C LYS A 215 -38.59 -5.79 23.33
N TRP A 216 -37.85 -5.47 22.27
CA TRP A 216 -36.44 -5.08 22.32
C TRP A 216 -36.05 -4.15 21.16
N GLY A 217 -34.82 -3.67 21.19
CA GLY A 217 -34.21 -2.77 20.22
C GLY A 217 -34.14 -1.34 20.73
N PRO A 218 -33.37 -0.46 20.05
CA PRO A 218 -33.17 0.92 20.48
C PRO A 218 -34.49 1.71 20.61
N GLU A 219 -35.50 1.36 19.82
CA GLU A 219 -36.85 1.93 19.83
C GLU A 219 -37.93 0.98 20.36
N CYS A 220 -37.55 -0.19 20.91
CA CYS A 220 -38.50 -1.21 21.40
C CYS A 220 -39.52 -1.72 20.36
N ASN A 221 -39.18 -1.70 19.06
CA ASN A 221 -40.08 -2.10 17.98
C ASN A 221 -39.89 -3.57 17.53
N ARG A 222 -38.88 -4.28 18.03
CA ARG A 222 -38.60 -5.68 17.67
C ARG A 222 -39.17 -6.63 18.71
N LEU A 223 -39.59 -7.81 18.27
CA LEU A 223 -40.08 -8.87 19.14
C LEU A 223 -38.92 -9.67 19.72
N CYS A 224 -38.96 -9.91 21.03
CA CYS A 224 -38.00 -10.75 21.74
C CYS A 224 -38.12 -12.20 21.31
N THR A 225 -37.01 -12.94 21.41
CA THR A 225 -37.08 -14.40 21.51
C THR A 225 -37.89 -14.77 22.75
N VAL A 226 -38.82 -15.71 22.61
CA VAL A 226 -39.69 -16.12 23.71
C VAL A 226 -38.89 -16.92 24.74
N CYS A 227 -38.52 -16.26 25.84
CA CYS A 227 -37.79 -16.87 26.93
C CYS A 227 -38.76 -17.64 27.85
N VAL A 228 -38.53 -18.94 28.04
CA VAL A 228 -39.27 -19.75 29.01
C VAL A 228 -38.43 -19.97 30.27
N ASN A 229 -38.96 -20.72 31.23
CA ASN A 229 -38.29 -21.06 32.48
C ASN A 229 -37.82 -19.84 33.31
N ASN A 230 -38.51 -18.69 33.20
CA ASN A 230 -38.10 -17.40 33.77
C ASN A 230 -36.77 -16.85 33.23
N GLY A 231 -36.39 -17.19 31.99
CA GLY A 231 -35.39 -16.42 31.25
C GLY A 231 -35.89 -15.00 30.96
N VAL A 232 -34.95 -14.04 30.89
CA VAL A 232 -35.27 -12.63 30.63
C VAL A 232 -34.71 -12.23 29.27
N CYS A 233 -35.53 -11.60 28.44
CA CYS A 233 -35.08 -11.06 27.16
C CYS A 233 -34.20 -9.83 27.38
N HIS A 234 -33.03 -9.78 26.74
CA HIS A 234 -32.18 -8.59 26.77
C HIS A 234 -32.75 -7.51 25.84
N GLU A 235 -32.99 -6.30 26.35
CA GLU A 235 -33.61 -5.21 25.56
C GLU A 235 -32.75 -4.68 24.42
N ASP A 236 -31.41 -4.81 24.47
CA ASP A 236 -30.56 -4.37 23.35
C ASP A 236 -30.29 -5.45 22.28
N THR A 237 -30.50 -6.74 22.57
CA THR A 237 -30.15 -7.85 21.63
C THR A 237 -31.33 -8.75 21.24
N GLY A 238 -32.39 -8.79 22.05
CA GLY A 238 -33.55 -9.67 21.83
C GLY A 238 -33.34 -11.13 22.22
N GLU A 239 -32.12 -11.52 22.62
CA GLU A 239 -31.78 -12.86 23.07
C GLU A 239 -32.08 -13.04 24.57
N CYS A 240 -32.30 -14.30 24.97
CA CYS A 240 -32.61 -14.64 26.36
C CYS A 240 -31.37 -14.81 27.21
N ILE A 241 -31.35 -14.19 28.39
CA ILE A 241 -30.45 -14.54 29.48
C ILE A 241 -31.12 -15.66 30.28
N CYS A 242 -30.56 -16.87 30.18
CA CYS A 242 -31.12 -18.03 30.83
C CYS A 242 -30.73 -18.13 32.31
N PRO A 243 -31.66 -18.61 33.16
CA PRO A 243 -31.37 -18.84 34.57
C PRO A 243 -30.36 -19.98 34.76
N PRO A 244 -29.62 -20.00 35.89
CA PRO A 244 -28.66 -21.06 36.18
C PRO A 244 -29.32 -22.44 36.22
N GLY A 245 -28.92 -23.30 35.27
CA GLY A 245 -29.45 -24.66 35.08
C GLY A 245 -30.27 -24.85 33.79
N PHE A 246 -30.44 -23.80 32.99
CA PHE A 246 -31.08 -23.86 31.67
C PHE A 246 -30.21 -23.15 30.61
N MET A 247 -30.35 -23.57 29.35
CA MET A 247 -29.61 -23.00 28.22
C MET A 247 -30.41 -23.02 26.91
N GLY A 248 -29.78 -22.56 25.83
CA GLY A 248 -30.39 -22.45 24.49
C GLY A 248 -31.11 -21.12 24.30
N ARG A 249 -31.44 -20.78 23.04
CA ARG A 249 -32.01 -19.46 22.70
C ARG A 249 -33.29 -19.09 23.45
N THR A 250 -34.12 -20.07 23.79
CA THR A 250 -35.39 -19.87 24.52
C THR A 250 -35.32 -20.29 25.98
N CYS A 251 -34.18 -20.75 26.48
CA CYS A 251 -34.01 -21.32 27.83
C CYS A 251 -34.88 -22.57 28.11
N GLU A 252 -35.36 -23.25 27.07
CA GLU A 252 -36.12 -24.51 27.18
C GLU A 252 -35.25 -25.68 27.65
N LYS A 253 -33.97 -25.71 27.26
CA LYS A 253 -33.11 -26.87 27.51
C LYS A 253 -32.65 -26.90 28.96
N ALA A 254 -33.14 -27.87 29.72
CA ALA A 254 -32.61 -28.20 31.03
C ALA A 254 -31.18 -28.75 30.92
N CYS A 255 -30.29 -28.23 31.74
CA CYS A 255 -28.90 -28.67 31.84
C CYS A 255 -28.74 -29.90 32.74
N GLU A 256 -27.51 -30.42 32.79
CA GLU A 256 -27.16 -31.43 33.78
C GLU A 256 -27.33 -30.89 35.20
N ARG A 257 -27.67 -31.77 36.15
CA ARG A 257 -27.89 -31.37 37.54
C ARG A 257 -26.65 -30.68 38.11
N HIS A 258 -26.87 -29.58 38.83
CA HIS A 258 -25.83 -28.79 39.50
C HIS A 258 -24.82 -28.13 38.55
N THR A 259 -25.22 -27.88 37.30
CA THR A 259 -24.44 -27.10 36.33
C THR A 259 -25.03 -25.73 36.07
N PHE A 260 -24.20 -24.79 35.63
CA PHE A 260 -24.59 -23.42 35.32
C PHE A 260 -23.65 -22.78 34.27
N GLY A 261 -23.97 -21.54 33.88
CA GLY A 261 -23.31 -20.80 32.80
C GLY A 261 -24.03 -20.99 31.46
N ARG A 262 -23.69 -20.16 30.46
CA ARG A 262 -24.38 -20.12 29.15
C ARG A 262 -24.41 -21.47 28.44
N THR A 263 -23.34 -22.26 28.57
CA THR A 263 -23.24 -23.61 27.99
C THR A 263 -23.28 -24.72 29.06
N CYS A 264 -23.62 -24.40 30.31
CA CYS A 264 -23.70 -25.36 31.41
C CYS A 264 -22.45 -26.22 31.65
N LYS A 265 -21.26 -25.66 31.40
CA LYS A 265 -19.97 -26.34 31.65
C LYS A 265 -19.47 -26.16 33.08
N GLU A 266 -19.91 -25.12 33.78
CA GLU A 266 -19.53 -24.87 35.17
C GLU A 266 -20.32 -25.77 36.12
N LYS A 267 -19.65 -26.29 37.16
CA LYS A 267 -20.27 -27.13 38.20
C LYS A 267 -20.33 -26.41 39.54
N CYS A 268 -21.37 -26.67 40.32
CA CYS A 268 -21.45 -26.23 41.71
C CYS A 268 -20.51 -27.08 42.59
N SER A 269 -19.70 -26.44 43.42
CA SER A 269 -18.65 -27.07 44.23
C SER A 269 -19.13 -27.74 45.52
N GLY A 270 -20.36 -27.49 45.96
CA GLY A 270 -20.92 -28.05 47.20
C GLY A 270 -21.37 -29.51 47.04
N GLN A 271 -21.27 -30.29 48.13
CA GLN A 271 -21.80 -31.66 48.17
C GLN A 271 -23.33 -31.72 47.97
N ASP A 272 -24.04 -30.68 48.44
CA ASP A 272 -25.47 -30.48 48.23
C ASP A 272 -25.77 -29.73 46.90
N GLY A 273 -24.83 -29.73 45.95
CA GLY A 273 -24.95 -29.00 44.68
C GLY A 273 -24.84 -27.49 44.86
N CYS A 274 -25.84 -26.74 44.38
CA CYS A 274 -25.85 -25.26 44.34
C CYS A 274 -26.55 -24.61 45.55
N LYS A 275 -26.77 -25.37 46.62
CA LYS A 275 -27.31 -24.85 47.89
C LYS A 275 -26.42 -23.72 48.41
N SER A 276 -27.03 -22.66 48.93
CA SER A 276 -26.33 -21.46 49.44
C SER A 276 -25.69 -20.55 48.40
N TYR A 277 -25.83 -20.84 47.10
CA TYR A 277 -25.35 -19.98 46.02
C TYR A 277 -26.48 -19.16 45.42
N VAL A 278 -26.38 -17.85 45.56
CA VAL A 278 -27.19 -16.89 44.79
C VAL A 278 -26.38 -16.51 43.56
N PHE A 279 -26.94 -16.74 42.38
CA PHE A 279 -26.30 -16.41 41.12
C PHE A 279 -26.84 -15.07 40.64
N CYS A 280 -25.95 -14.18 40.26
CA CYS A 280 -26.29 -12.95 39.57
C CYS A 280 -25.72 -13.00 38.15
N LEU A 281 -26.55 -12.64 37.18
CA LEU A 281 -26.23 -12.62 35.76
C LEU A 281 -26.31 -11.17 35.24
N PRO A 282 -25.81 -10.88 34.03
CA PRO A 282 -25.90 -9.55 33.46
C PRO A 282 -27.33 -8.98 33.49
N ASP A 283 -27.43 -7.67 33.69
CA ASP A 283 -28.71 -6.97 33.51
C ASP A 283 -29.22 -7.24 32.08
N PRO A 284 -30.53 -7.47 31.86
CA PRO A 284 -31.63 -7.25 32.80
C PRO A 284 -31.99 -8.42 33.74
N TYR A 285 -31.24 -9.52 33.80
CA TYR A 285 -31.66 -10.71 34.58
C TYR A 285 -31.68 -10.48 36.10
N GLY A 286 -30.62 -9.88 36.66
CA GLY A 286 -30.48 -9.69 38.11
C GLY A 286 -29.91 -10.92 38.83
N CYS A 287 -30.48 -11.29 39.97
CA CYS A 287 -30.02 -12.38 40.84
C CYS A 287 -31.15 -13.36 41.19
N SER A 288 -30.82 -14.64 41.21
CA SER A 288 -31.73 -15.72 41.64
C SER A 288 -30.97 -16.87 42.27
N CYS A 289 -31.69 -17.78 42.92
CA CYS A 289 -31.19 -19.11 43.17
C CYS A 289 -31.00 -19.89 41.86
N ALA A 290 -30.13 -20.90 41.89
CA ALA A 290 -30.14 -21.94 40.86
C ALA A 290 -31.49 -22.67 40.86
N THR A 291 -31.84 -23.25 39.71
CA THR A 291 -33.03 -24.08 39.60
C THR A 291 -33.10 -25.11 40.73
N GLY A 292 -34.30 -25.31 41.29
CA GLY A 292 -34.52 -26.24 42.39
C GLY A 292 -34.37 -25.65 43.79
N TRP A 293 -33.85 -24.43 43.96
CA TRP A 293 -33.67 -23.82 45.29
C TRP A 293 -34.49 -22.54 45.44
N LYS A 294 -34.91 -22.25 46.68
CA LYS A 294 -35.69 -21.09 47.08
C LYS A 294 -35.09 -20.42 48.32
N GLY A 295 -35.51 -19.17 48.54
CA GLY A 295 -35.21 -18.38 49.73
C GLY A 295 -34.07 -17.40 49.50
N LEU A 296 -33.95 -16.38 50.34
CA LEU A 296 -32.92 -15.34 50.20
C LEU A 296 -31.48 -15.88 50.25
N GLN A 297 -31.28 -17.02 50.90
CA GLN A 297 -29.99 -17.71 50.96
C GLN A 297 -29.94 -18.96 50.07
N CYS A 298 -30.98 -19.30 49.30
CA CYS A 298 -31.01 -20.52 48.47
C CYS A 298 -30.72 -21.82 49.23
N ASN A 299 -31.18 -21.91 50.48
CA ASN A 299 -31.00 -23.04 51.37
C ASN A 299 -32.24 -23.95 51.45
N GLU A 300 -33.39 -23.49 50.95
CA GLU A 300 -34.65 -24.24 50.94
C GLU A 300 -34.85 -24.98 49.61
N ALA A 301 -35.31 -26.22 49.71
CA ALA A 301 -35.72 -26.99 48.54
C ALA A 301 -37.07 -26.52 47.97
N CYS A 302 -37.30 -26.70 46.67
CA CYS A 302 -38.64 -26.50 46.11
C CYS A 302 -39.67 -27.44 46.77
N HIS A 303 -40.87 -26.91 46.96
CA HIS A 303 -42.03 -27.70 47.33
C HIS A 303 -42.43 -28.60 46.15
N HIS A 304 -43.07 -29.73 46.44
CA HIS A 304 -43.55 -30.65 45.40
C HIS A 304 -44.45 -29.92 44.38
N GLY A 305 -44.21 -30.17 43.09
CA GLY A 305 -44.95 -29.55 41.98
C GLY A 305 -44.38 -28.21 41.49
N PHE A 306 -43.29 -27.72 42.07
CA PHE A 306 -42.59 -26.50 41.64
C PHE A 306 -41.15 -26.79 41.22
N TYR A 307 -40.66 -26.02 40.25
CA TYR A 307 -39.31 -26.12 39.70
C TYR A 307 -38.80 -24.73 39.25
N GLY A 308 -37.60 -24.69 38.66
CA GLY A 308 -37.04 -23.46 38.11
C GLY A 308 -36.32 -22.59 39.14
N PRO A 309 -35.79 -21.42 38.72
CA PRO A 309 -35.10 -20.50 39.60
C PRO A 309 -36.07 -19.95 40.67
N ASP A 310 -35.60 -19.88 41.92
CA ASP A 310 -36.39 -19.53 43.10
C ASP A 310 -37.65 -20.38 43.31
N CYS A 311 -37.77 -21.53 42.61
CA CYS A 311 -38.99 -22.36 42.56
C CYS A 311 -40.26 -21.61 42.10
N LYS A 312 -40.10 -20.60 41.22
CA LYS A 312 -41.20 -19.75 40.73
C LYS A 312 -42.04 -20.41 39.64
N LEU A 313 -41.60 -21.53 39.06
CA LEU A 313 -42.32 -22.24 38.01
C LEU A 313 -43.15 -23.38 38.60
N ARG A 314 -44.39 -23.52 38.15
CA ARG A 314 -45.27 -24.63 38.50
C ARG A 314 -45.25 -25.67 37.39
N CYS A 315 -45.11 -26.94 37.76
CA CYS A 315 -45.24 -28.04 36.81
C CYS A 315 -46.70 -28.22 36.37
N SER A 316 -46.91 -28.28 35.06
CA SER A 316 -48.20 -28.55 34.42
C SER A 316 -48.06 -29.69 33.42
N CYS A 317 -47.52 -30.83 33.86
CA CYS A 317 -47.21 -31.96 33.00
C CYS A 317 -48.51 -32.64 32.52
N SER A 318 -48.67 -32.76 31.20
CA SER A 318 -49.96 -33.09 30.55
C SER A 318 -50.55 -34.44 30.96
N ASN A 319 -49.74 -35.42 31.35
CA ASN A 319 -50.19 -36.76 31.74
C ASN A 319 -49.78 -37.12 33.18
N GLY A 320 -49.55 -36.12 34.02
CA GLY A 320 -49.13 -36.34 35.41
C GLY A 320 -47.72 -36.90 35.54
N GLU A 321 -46.84 -36.60 34.57
CA GLU A 321 -45.42 -36.97 34.63
C GLU A 321 -44.73 -36.38 35.87
N THR A 322 -43.63 -37.01 36.30
CA THR A 322 -42.87 -36.59 37.47
C THR A 322 -42.31 -35.18 37.28
N CYS A 323 -42.62 -34.30 38.23
CA CYS A 323 -42.05 -32.97 38.33
C CYS A 323 -40.73 -33.03 39.11
N ASP A 324 -39.61 -32.90 38.39
CA ASP A 324 -38.29 -32.73 38.99
C ASP A 324 -38.04 -31.26 39.32
N ARG A 325 -37.61 -30.97 40.56
CA ARG A 325 -37.37 -29.60 41.01
C ARG A 325 -36.30 -28.84 40.22
N PHE A 326 -35.39 -29.53 39.54
CA PHE A 326 -34.31 -28.91 38.76
C PHE A 326 -34.70 -28.76 37.28
N GLN A 327 -35.31 -29.78 36.69
CA GLN A 327 -35.53 -29.86 35.24
C GLN A 327 -36.98 -29.59 34.78
N GLY A 328 -37.95 -29.69 35.69
CA GLY A 328 -39.39 -29.60 35.36
C GLY A 328 -39.98 -30.97 35.03
N CYS A 329 -40.83 -31.05 34.01
CA CYS A 329 -41.51 -32.29 33.64
C CYS A 329 -40.56 -33.31 33.01
N LEU A 330 -40.50 -34.51 33.58
CA LEU A 330 -39.74 -35.64 33.03
C LEU A 330 -40.62 -36.45 32.07
N CYS A 331 -40.57 -36.11 30.78
CA CYS A 331 -41.43 -36.71 29.76
C CYS A 331 -41.12 -38.18 29.49
N SER A 332 -42.17 -38.93 29.19
CA SER A 332 -42.03 -40.31 28.70
C SER A 332 -41.33 -40.38 27.34
N PRO A 333 -40.65 -41.48 27.00
CA PRO A 333 -39.99 -41.64 25.71
C PRO A 333 -40.91 -41.31 24.53
N GLY A 334 -40.44 -40.48 23.59
CA GLY A 334 -41.20 -40.01 22.42
C GLY A 334 -41.99 -38.72 22.63
N ARG A 335 -42.10 -38.23 23.88
CA ARG A 335 -42.67 -36.91 24.22
C ARG A 335 -41.60 -35.92 24.67
N GLN A 336 -41.83 -34.66 24.37
CA GLN A 336 -40.97 -33.54 24.71
C GLN A 336 -41.79 -32.26 24.91
N GLY A 337 -41.12 -31.18 25.30
CA GLY A 337 -41.74 -29.89 25.58
C GLY A 337 -41.72 -29.56 27.07
N LEU A 338 -42.18 -28.35 27.41
CA LEU A 338 -42.13 -27.83 28.77
C LEU A 338 -43.07 -28.60 29.71
N GLN A 339 -44.17 -29.11 29.13
CA GLN A 339 -45.29 -29.79 29.77
C GLN A 339 -45.53 -31.19 29.17
N CYS A 340 -44.56 -31.72 28.42
CA CYS A 340 -44.66 -32.96 27.66
C CYS A 340 -45.79 -32.96 26.61
N GLU A 341 -46.07 -31.78 26.06
CA GLU A 341 -47.18 -31.50 25.16
C GLU A 341 -46.90 -31.82 23.69
N ARG A 342 -45.63 -32.11 23.32
CA ARG A 342 -45.20 -32.35 21.94
C ARG A 342 -44.74 -33.79 21.73
N GLU A 343 -45.13 -34.37 20.61
CA GLU A 343 -44.65 -35.67 20.12
C GLU A 343 -43.69 -35.47 18.94
N GLY A 344 -42.72 -36.35 18.78
CA GLY A 344 -41.80 -36.33 17.63
C GLY A 344 -40.37 -36.73 17.98
N ILE A 345 -39.45 -36.51 17.02
CA ILE A 345 -38.03 -36.79 17.20
C ILE A 345 -37.50 -35.97 18.39
N PRO A 346 -36.74 -36.55 19.34
CA PRO A 346 -36.18 -35.79 20.45
C PRO A 346 -35.22 -34.70 19.96
N ARG A 347 -35.38 -33.47 20.46
CA ARG A 347 -34.40 -32.40 20.22
C ARG A 347 -33.00 -32.80 20.71
N MET A 348 -32.03 -32.69 19.82
CA MET A 348 -30.62 -32.96 20.08
C MET A 348 -29.84 -31.66 20.13
N THR A 349 -29.22 -31.38 21.27
CA THR A 349 -28.31 -30.24 21.45
C THR A 349 -27.20 -30.26 20.40
N PRO A 350 -26.85 -29.10 19.81
CA PRO A 350 -25.86 -29.06 18.75
C PRO A 350 -24.48 -29.53 19.20
N LYS A 351 -23.70 -30.05 18.25
CA LYS A 351 -22.31 -30.46 18.47
C LYS A 351 -21.42 -29.94 17.34
N ILE A 352 -20.35 -29.25 17.69
CA ILE A 352 -19.35 -28.79 16.72
C ILE A 352 -18.42 -29.97 16.38
N VAL A 353 -18.35 -30.30 15.10
CA VAL A 353 -17.61 -31.44 14.55
C VAL A 353 -16.53 -30.98 13.59
N ASP A 354 -15.54 -31.82 13.32
CA ASP A 354 -14.46 -31.59 12.34
C ASP A 354 -13.64 -30.29 12.55
N LEU A 355 -13.63 -29.76 13.78
CA LEU A 355 -12.83 -28.57 14.14
C LEU A 355 -11.47 -29.00 14.74
N PRO A 356 -10.33 -28.69 14.09
CA PRO A 356 -8.99 -28.98 14.60
C PRO A 356 -8.67 -28.18 15.86
N ASP A 357 -7.82 -28.71 16.75
CA ASP A 357 -7.39 -27.99 17.96
C ASP A 357 -6.39 -26.86 17.64
N HIS A 358 -5.60 -27.01 16.56
CA HIS A 358 -4.59 -26.05 16.13
C HIS A 358 -4.64 -25.81 14.62
N ILE A 359 -4.59 -24.55 14.21
CA ILE A 359 -4.53 -24.11 12.81
C ILE A 359 -3.35 -23.14 12.65
N GLU A 360 -2.41 -23.47 11.77
CA GLU A 360 -1.38 -22.54 11.32
C GLU A 360 -1.82 -21.92 9.98
N VAL A 361 -1.87 -20.59 9.91
CA VAL A 361 -2.28 -19.87 8.71
C VAL A 361 -1.31 -18.73 8.41
N ASN A 362 -1.12 -18.42 7.13
CA ASN A 362 -0.32 -17.27 6.72
C ASN A 362 -1.14 -15.98 6.81
N SER A 363 -0.48 -14.88 7.14
CA SER A 363 -1.11 -13.55 7.17
C SER A 363 -1.70 -13.22 5.79
N GLY A 364 -2.99 -12.91 5.73
CA GLY A 364 -3.69 -12.76 4.45
C GLY A 364 -5.19 -13.01 4.55
N LYS A 365 -5.83 -13.33 3.43
CA LYS A 365 -7.26 -13.68 3.43
C LYS A 365 -7.45 -15.05 4.10
N PHE A 366 -8.41 -15.16 5.01
CA PHE A 366 -8.69 -16.41 5.72
C PHE A 366 -10.20 -16.66 5.80
N ASN A 367 -10.63 -17.89 5.52
CA ASN A 367 -12.03 -18.28 5.54
C ASN A 367 -12.23 -19.47 6.50
N PRO A 368 -12.37 -19.22 7.82
CA PRO A 368 -12.62 -20.29 8.78
C PRO A 368 -14.00 -20.89 8.58
N ILE A 369 -14.14 -22.17 8.94
CA ILE A 369 -15.36 -22.95 8.75
C ILE A 369 -15.77 -23.54 10.10
N CYS A 370 -17.04 -23.37 10.46
CA CYS A 370 -17.67 -24.05 11.58
C CYS A 370 -18.69 -25.06 11.06
N LYS A 371 -18.59 -26.31 11.50
CA LYS A 371 -19.53 -27.37 11.17
C LYS A 371 -20.21 -27.88 12.43
N ALA A 372 -21.54 -27.91 12.45
CA ALA A 372 -22.31 -28.35 13.60
C ALA A 372 -23.42 -29.33 13.20
N SER A 373 -23.61 -30.38 13.99
CA SER A 373 -24.82 -31.22 13.96
C SER A 373 -25.83 -30.74 15.00
N GLY A 374 -27.02 -31.34 15.02
CA GLY A 374 -28.07 -31.05 16.00
C GLY A 374 -29.45 -31.31 15.41
N TRP A 375 -30.47 -31.40 16.27
CA TRP A 375 -31.86 -31.40 15.82
C TRP A 375 -32.71 -30.50 16.73
N PRO A 376 -33.28 -29.39 16.23
CA PRO A 376 -33.16 -28.89 14.86
C PRO A 376 -31.71 -28.53 14.49
N LEU A 377 -31.42 -28.59 13.18
CA LEU A 377 -30.10 -28.19 12.67
C LEU A 377 -29.89 -26.69 12.89
N PRO A 378 -28.70 -26.26 13.34
CA PRO A 378 -28.40 -24.84 13.51
C PRO A 378 -28.57 -24.09 12.18
N THR A 379 -29.17 -22.91 12.23
CA THR A 379 -29.28 -21.99 11.08
C THR A 379 -28.10 -21.01 11.03
N ASN A 380 -28.02 -20.17 9.99
CA ASN A 380 -26.95 -19.19 9.84
C ASN A 380 -26.94 -18.13 10.96
N GLU A 381 -28.11 -17.74 11.49
CA GLU A 381 -28.22 -16.81 12.61
C GLU A 381 -27.80 -17.43 13.95
N GLU A 382 -27.79 -18.76 14.02
CA GLU A 382 -27.50 -19.54 15.23
C GLU A 382 -26.04 -19.99 15.33
N MET A 383 -25.23 -19.72 14.30
CA MET A 383 -23.82 -20.08 14.25
C MET A 383 -22.95 -18.83 14.17
N THR A 384 -22.00 -18.70 15.08
CA THR A 384 -21.07 -17.57 15.13
C THR A 384 -19.64 -18.03 15.39
N LEU A 385 -18.68 -17.17 15.05
CA LEU A 385 -17.27 -17.39 15.31
C LEU A 385 -16.71 -16.22 16.12
N VAL A 386 -16.14 -16.50 17.28
CA VAL A 386 -15.63 -15.49 18.20
C VAL A 386 -14.12 -15.42 18.09
N LYS A 387 -13.59 -14.21 17.83
CA LYS A 387 -12.16 -13.89 17.83
C LYS A 387 -11.58 -13.88 19.26
N PRO A 388 -10.25 -13.98 19.44
CA PRO A 388 -9.62 -13.83 20.75
C PRO A 388 -9.95 -12.49 21.43
N ASP A 389 -10.04 -11.42 20.65
CA ASP A 389 -10.41 -10.08 21.11
C ASP A 389 -11.89 -9.92 21.50
N GLY A 390 -12.72 -10.95 21.29
CA GLY A 390 -14.13 -10.98 21.65
C GLY A 390 -15.07 -10.52 20.55
N THR A 391 -14.55 -10.24 19.35
CA THR A 391 -15.38 -9.91 18.19
C THR A 391 -16.17 -11.14 17.74
N VAL A 392 -17.49 -11.01 17.67
CA VAL A 392 -18.38 -12.02 17.10
C VAL A 392 -18.47 -11.81 15.59
N LEU A 393 -18.20 -12.87 14.84
CA LEU A 393 -18.32 -12.91 13.38
C LEU A 393 -19.54 -13.75 13.01
N HIS A 394 -20.31 -13.25 12.04
CA HIS A 394 -21.42 -13.99 11.46
C HIS A 394 -21.01 -14.67 10.14
N PRO A 395 -21.66 -15.79 9.76
CA PRO A 395 -21.33 -16.50 8.55
C PRO A 395 -21.59 -15.62 7.33
N LYS A 396 -20.62 -15.57 6.41
CA LYS A 396 -20.78 -14.89 5.12
C LYS A 396 -21.49 -15.77 4.11
N ASP A 397 -21.24 -17.08 4.19
CA ASP A 397 -21.86 -18.10 3.37
C ASP A 397 -22.29 -19.27 4.28
N PHE A 398 -23.35 -19.97 3.89
CA PHE A 398 -23.97 -20.98 4.73
C PHE A 398 -24.52 -22.14 3.90
N ASN A 399 -24.05 -23.34 4.21
CA ASN A 399 -24.47 -24.57 3.56
C ASN A 399 -25.11 -25.51 4.59
N HIS A 400 -26.11 -26.27 4.17
CA HIS A 400 -26.69 -27.33 4.98
C HIS A 400 -26.64 -28.66 4.22
N THR A 401 -26.46 -29.72 4.99
CA THR A 401 -26.58 -31.12 4.57
C THR A 401 -27.65 -31.78 5.45
N ASP A 402 -28.03 -33.01 5.15
CA ASP A 402 -29.07 -33.72 5.92
C ASP A 402 -28.78 -33.84 7.43
N HIS A 403 -27.51 -33.74 7.84
CA HIS A 403 -27.07 -33.98 9.22
C HIS A 403 -26.23 -32.84 9.83
N PHE A 404 -25.76 -31.90 9.00
CA PHE A 404 -24.83 -30.86 9.44
C PHE A 404 -25.12 -29.53 8.77
N SER A 405 -24.90 -28.48 9.53
CA SER A 405 -24.87 -27.09 9.09
C SER A 405 -23.41 -26.62 9.04
N VAL A 406 -23.05 -25.93 7.96
CA VAL A 406 -21.69 -25.48 7.66
C VAL A 406 -21.72 -23.97 7.46
N ALA A 407 -21.18 -23.25 8.44
CA ALA A 407 -21.01 -21.80 8.39
C ALA A 407 -19.59 -21.47 7.92
N ILE A 408 -19.49 -20.63 6.88
CA ILE A 408 -18.21 -20.16 6.34
C ILE A 408 -18.08 -18.67 6.65
N PHE A 409 -17.01 -18.31 7.32
CA PHE A 409 -16.69 -16.92 7.69
C PHE A 409 -15.63 -16.37 6.73
N THR A 410 -15.51 -15.05 6.62
CA THR A 410 -14.48 -14.43 5.78
C THR A 410 -13.81 -13.30 6.53
N ILE A 411 -12.49 -13.41 6.66
CA ILE A 411 -11.63 -12.38 7.24
C ILE A 411 -10.76 -11.85 6.10
N HIS A 412 -10.90 -10.56 5.80
CA HIS A 412 -10.21 -9.91 4.69
C HIS A 412 -8.69 -9.99 4.83
N ARG A 413 -8.19 -9.78 6.04
CA ARG A 413 -6.76 -9.88 6.36
C ARG A 413 -6.58 -10.31 7.82
N ILE A 414 -6.24 -11.57 8.04
CA ILE A 414 -5.79 -12.08 9.34
C ILE A 414 -4.31 -11.72 9.53
N LEU A 415 -3.95 -11.23 10.71
CA LEU A 415 -2.61 -10.75 11.05
C LEU A 415 -2.05 -11.47 12.29
N PRO A 416 -0.73 -11.41 12.55
CA PRO A 416 -0.12 -12.02 13.73
C PRO A 416 -0.80 -11.71 15.08
N PRO A 417 -1.28 -10.46 15.35
CA PRO A 417 -2.01 -10.15 16.58
C PRO A 417 -3.35 -10.87 16.74
N ASP A 418 -3.94 -11.40 15.66
CA ASP A 418 -5.18 -12.19 15.71
C ASP A 418 -4.92 -13.65 16.14
N SER A 419 -3.65 -14.02 16.38
CA SER A 419 -3.30 -15.34 16.91
C SER A 419 -3.84 -15.52 18.33
N GLY A 420 -4.35 -16.70 18.64
CA GLY A 420 -4.92 -17.01 19.94
C GLY A 420 -6.03 -18.04 19.86
N VAL A 421 -6.83 -18.12 20.93
CA VAL A 421 -7.95 -19.05 21.02
C VAL A 421 -9.19 -18.42 20.39
N TRP A 422 -9.63 -19.01 19.29
CA TRP A 422 -10.88 -18.70 18.62
C TRP A 422 -11.95 -19.68 19.08
N VAL A 423 -13.21 -19.26 19.11
CA VAL A 423 -14.31 -20.11 19.58
C VAL A 423 -15.39 -20.18 18.51
N CYS A 424 -15.67 -21.40 18.07
CA CYS A 424 -16.84 -21.67 17.26
C CYS A 424 -18.04 -21.85 18.19
N SER A 425 -19.16 -21.16 17.94
CA SER A 425 -20.36 -21.17 18.78
C SER A 425 -21.59 -21.52 17.96
N ALA A 426 -22.43 -22.41 18.50
CA ALA A 426 -23.72 -22.76 17.91
C ALA A 426 -24.80 -22.77 19.00
N ASN A 427 -25.80 -21.89 18.87
CA ASN A 427 -26.86 -21.71 19.86
C ASN A 427 -28.24 -21.90 19.22
N THR A 428 -28.91 -23.00 19.59
CA THR A 428 -30.26 -23.33 19.08
C THR A 428 -31.26 -23.38 20.23
N VAL A 429 -32.54 -23.58 19.92
CA VAL A 429 -33.58 -23.88 20.93
C VAL A 429 -33.32 -25.18 21.72
N ALA A 430 -32.52 -26.10 21.18
CA ALA A 430 -32.16 -27.36 21.84
C ALA A 430 -30.93 -27.24 22.77
N GLY A 431 -30.29 -26.06 22.81
CA GLY A 431 -29.13 -25.75 23.64
C GLY A 431 -28.01 -25.08 22.87
N MET A 432 -26.94 -24.75 23.61
CA MET A 432 -25.78 -24.01 23.12
C MET A 432 -24.50 -24.83 23.29
N VAL A 433 -23.60 -24.77 22.31
CA VAL A 433 -22.29 -25.41 22.35
C VAL A 433 -21.21 -24.46 21.86
N GLU A 434 -20.06 -24.52 22.52
CA GLU A 434 -18.86 -23.78 22.14
C GLU A 434 -17.66 -24.71 22.12
N LYS A 435 -16.86 -24.61 21.05
CA LYS A 435 -15.60 -25.36 20.90
C LYS A 435 -14.45 -24.41 20.55
N PRO A 436 -13.44 -24.27 21.44
CA PRO A 436 -12.26 -23.46 21.15
C PRO A 436 -11.28 -24.18 20.22
N PHE A 437 -10.50 -23.41 19.47
CA PHE A 437 -9.36 -23.86 18.67
C PHE A 437 -8.33 -22.75 18.57
N ASN A 438 -7.05 -23.11 18.51
CA ASN A 438 -5.95 -22.15 18.54
C ASN A 438 -5.44 -21.85 17.12
N ILE A 439 -5.41 -20.57 16.76
CA ILE A 439 -4.88 -20.11 15.48
C ILE A 439 -3.52 -19.47 15.70
N SER A 440 -2.50 -19.93 14.97
CA SER A 440 -1.19 -19.28 14.88
C SER A 440 -1.03 -18.65 13.51
N VAL A 441 -1.05 -17.32 13.47
CA VAL A 441 -0.91 -16.55 12.25
C VAL A 441 0.56 -16.22 12.03
N LYS A 442 1.09 -16.62 10.87
CA LYS A 442 2.50 -16.51 10.52
C LYS A 442 2.76 -15.40 9.52
N VAL A 443 3.91 -14.76 9.65
CA VAL A 443 4.39 -13.70 8.78
C VAL A 443 5.07 -14.30 7.56
N LEU A 444 4.71 -13.79 6.39
CA LEU A 444 5.29 -14.22 5.12
C LEU A 444 6.78 -13.86 5.03
N PRO A 445 7.63 -14.76 4.52
CA PRO A 445 9.08 -14.56 4.52
C PRO A 445 9.50 -13.53 3.47
N LYS A 446 10.46 -12.67 3.79
CA LYS A 446 11.03 -11.69 2.85
C LYS A 446 12.55 -11.62 3.01
N PRO A 447 13.36 -11.90 1.97
CA PRO A 447 14.80 -11.71 2.03
C PRO A 447 15.17 -10.27 2.41
N LEU A 448 16.14 -10.11 3.30
CA LEU A 448 16.65 -8.79 3.67
C LEU A 448 17.75 -8.30 2.74
N ASN A 449 18.51 -9.23 2.16
CA ASN A 449 19.61 -8.94 1.26
C ASN A 449 19.23 -9.16 -0.21
N ALA A 450 19.84 -8.37 -1.09
CA ALA A 450 19.69 -8.57 -2.53
C ALA A 450 20.59 -9.73 -2.97
N PRO A 451 20.23 -10.44 -4.05
CA PRO A 451 21.06 -11.56 -4.52
C PRO A 451 22.39 -11.04 -5.05
N ASN A 452 23.45 -11.82 -4.88
CA ASN A 452 24.78 -11.41 -5.33
C ASN A 452 25.06 -11.96 -6.74
N VAL A 453 25.46 -11.08 -7.67
CA VAL A 453 25.85 -11.49 -9.03
C VAL A 453 27.35 -11.80 -9.00
N ILE A 454 27.69 -13.06 -9.23
CA ILE A 454 29.07 -13.57 -9.19
C ILE A 454 29.79 -13.27 -10.50
N ASP A 455 29.14 -13.55 -11.63
CA ASP A 455 29.72 -13.41 -12.97
C ASP A 455 28.66 -13.07 -14.02
N THR A 456 29.06 -12.36 -15.09
CA THR A 456 28.17 -11.90 -16.16
C THR A 456 28.82 -12.05 -17.53
N GLY A 457 28.15 -12.74 -18.45
CA GLY A 457 28.51 -12.81 -19.86
C GLY A 457 27.68 -11.89 -20.76
N HIS A 458 27.82 -12.06 -22.07
CA HIS A 458 26.99 -11.37 -23.06
C HIS A 458 25.55 -11.90 -23.12
N ASN A 459 25.31 -13.13 -22.64
CA ASN A 459 24.00 -13.79 -22.67
C ASN A 459 23.67 -14.61 -21.40
N PHE A 460 24.48 -14.51 -20.34
CA PHE A 460 24.25 -15.24 -19.09
C PHE A 460 24.66 -14.42 -17.85
N ALA A 461 24.19 -14.83 -16.68
CA ALA A 461 24.66 -14.35 -15.37
C ALA A 461 24.62 -15.46 -14.33
N VAL A 462 25.66 -15.53 -13.49
CA VAL A 462 25.76 -16.47 -12.35
C VAL A 462 25.41 -15.72 -11.07
N ILE A 463 24.41 -16.20 -10.33
CA ILE A 463 23.79 -15.49 -9.21
C ILE A 463 23.79 -16.38 -7.98
N ASN A 464 24.22 -15.81 -6.85
CA ASN A 464 24.06 -16.38 -5.52
C ASN A 464 22.77 -15.84 -4.87
N ILE A 465 21.84 -16.73 -4.59
CA ILE A 465 20.48 -16.53 -4.09
C ILE A 465 20.43 -16.69 -2.57
N SER A 466 21.55 -16.44 -1.87
CA SER A 466 21.60 -16.50 -0.42
C SER A 466 20.39 -15.81 0.20
N SER A 467 19.53 -16.63 0.82
CA SER A 467 18.21 -16.21 1.30
C SER A 467 18.22 -15.79 2.77
N GLU A 468 19.40 -15.78 3.38
CA GLU A 468 19.59 -15.43 4.78
C GLU A 468 20.44 -14.15 4.91
N PRO A 469 20.08 -13.26 5.86
CA PRO A 469 18.90 -13.31 6.72
C PRO A 469 17.60 -12.93 5.96
N TYR A 470 16.47 -13.45 6.42
CA TYR A 470 15.14 -13.06 5.96
C TYR A 470 14.26 -12.61 7.14
N PHE A 471 13.33 -11.70 6.85
CA PHE A 471 12.26 -11.29 7.76
C PHE A 471 11.08 -12.27 7.66
N GLY A 472 10.33 -12.47 8.73
CA GLY A 472 9.13 -13.32 8.77
C GLY A 472 9.39 -14.71 9.35
N ASP A 473 8.39 -15.59 9.27
CA ASP A 473 8.40 -16.90 9.93
C ASP A 473 8.79 -18.03 8.97
N GLY A 474 9.72 -18.90 9.40
CA GLY A 474 10.07 -20.15 8.71
C GLY A 474 9.04 -21.28 8.93
N PRO A 475 9.30 -22.49 8.40
CA PRO A 475 10.41 -22.84 7.51
C PRO A 475 10.13 -22.45 6.05
N ILE A 476 11.18 -22.08 5.32
CA ILE A 476 11.12 -21.84 3.87
C ILE A 476 11.01 -23.17 3.13
N LYS A 477 10.01 -23.30 2.27
CA LYS A 477 9.75 -24.50 1.46
C LYS A 477 10.44 -24.42 0.09
N SER A 478 10.43 -23.25 -0.54
CA SER A 478 11.07 -23.03 -1.85
C SER A 478 11.46 -21.57 -2.06
N LYS A 479 12.35 -21.33 -3.04
CA LYS A 479 12.81 -20.01 -3.45
C LYS A 479 12.43 -19.78 -4.91
N LYS A 480 11.97 -18.59 -5.25
CA LYS A 480 11.76 -18.14 -6.63
C LYS A 480 12.76 -17.02 -6.93
N LEU A 481 13.52 -17.15 -8.01
CA LEU A 481 14.33 -16.07 -8.55
C LEU A 481 13.52 -15.36 -9.63
N LEU A 482 13.29 -14.06 -9.45
CA LEU A 482 12.56 -13.22 -10.38
C LEU A 482 13.56 -12.34 -11.14
N TYR A 483 13.39 -12.19 -12.45
CA TYR A 483 14.23 -11.31 -13.28
C TYR A 483 13.46 -10.68 -14.44
N LYS A 484 13.87 -9.49 -14.88
CA LYS A 484 13.34 -8.78 -16.07
C LYS A 484 14.33 -7.72 -16.60
N PRO A 485 14.27 -7.33 -17.88
CA PRO A 485 15.04 -6.18 -18.37
C PRO A 485 14.50 -4.85 -17.79
N VAL A 486 15.38 -3.86 -17.59
CA VAL A 486 15.03 -2.53 -17.05
C VAL A 486 14.17 -1.72 -18.03
N ASN A 487 14.48 -1.85 -19.32
CA ASN A 487 13.75 -1.20 -20.40
C ASN A 487 12.55 -2.06 -20.82
N HIS A 488 11.41 -2.00 -20.11
CA HIS A 488 10.04 -2.18 -20.61
C HIS A 488 9.00 -2.55 -19.51
N TYR A 489 7.72 -2.39 -19.86
CA TYR A 489 6.52 -2.93 -19.18
C TYR A 489 6.46 -4.47 -19.16
N GLU A 490 7.59 -5.17 -19.16
CA GLU A 490 7.63 -6.63 -19.12
C GLU A 490 7.30 -7.16 -17.73
N ALA A 491 6.49 -8.22 -17.69
CA ALA A 491 6.21 -8.95 -16.46
C ALA A 491 7.48 -9.66 -15.96
N TRP A 492 7.62 -9.78 -14.65
CA TRP A 492 8.71 -10.55 -14.04
C TRP A 492 8.70 -12.00 -14.54
N ARG A 493 9.82 -12.43 -15.10
CA ARG A 493 10.07 -13.85 -15.36
C ARG A 493 10.53 -14.48 -14.05
N HIS A 494 10.19 -15.75 -13.81
CA HIS A 494 10.59 -16.43 -12.59
C HIS A 494 11.04 -17.86 -12.84
N ILE A 495 11.99 -18.32 -12.03
CA ILE A 495 12.40 -19.73 -11.96
C ILE A 495 12.36 -20.19 -10.49
N GLN A 496 11.86 -21.39 -10.26
CA GLN A 496 11.94 -22.02 -8.95
C GLN A 496 13.33 -22.62 -8.76
N VAL A 497 13.91 -22.41 -7.58
CA VAL A 497 15.29 -22.82 -7.32
C VAL A 497 15.44 -23.57 -6.01
N THR A 498 16.27 -24.61 -6.05
CA THR A 498 16.68 -25.41 -4.90
C THR A 498 18.11 -25.12 -4.45
N ASN A 499 19.00 -24.72 -5.37
CA ASN A 499 20.43 -24.47 -5.10
C ASN A 499 20.67 -22.99 -4.77
N GLU A 500 21.73 -22.70 -4.00
CA GLU A 500 22.12 -21.31 -3.67
C GLU A 500 22.74 -20.58 -4.87
N ILE A 501 23.46 -21.27 -5.76
CA ILE A 501 24.09 -20.66 -6.94
C ILE A 501 23.35 -21.12 -8.20
N VAL A 502 22.98 -20.16 -9.05
CA VAL A 502 22.16 -20.38 -10.25
C VAL A 502 22.70 -19.60 -11.43
N THR A 503 22.69 -20.24 -12.60
CA THR A 503 23.02 -19.58 -13.86
C THR A 503 21.75 -19.23 -14.63
N LEU A 504 21.51 -17.93 -14.87
CA LEU A 504 20.49 -17.43 -15.79
C LEU A 504 21.09 -17.35 -17.20
N ASN A 505 20.47 -18.03 -18.16
CA ASN A 505 20.89 -18.04 -19.57
C ASN A 505 19.88 -17.30 -20.45
N HIS A 506 20.23 -17.06 -21.72
CA HIS A 506 19.39 -16.42 -22.73
C HIS A 506 19.04 -14.96 -22.41
N LEU A 507 19.99 -14.25 -21.80
CA LEU A 507 19.92 -12.80 -21.61
C LEU A 507 20.35 -12.09 -22.90
N GLU A 508 19.87 -10.86 -23.10
CA GLU A 508 20.24 -9.99 -24.22
C GLU A 508 21.54 -9.25 -23.87
N PRO A 509 22.46 -9.05 -24.84
CA PRO A 509 23.71 -8.33 -24.61
C PRO A 509 23.47 -6.83 -24.39
N ARG A 510 24.37 -6.16 -23.65
CA ARG A 510 24.28 -4.73 -23.30
C ARG A 510 22.91 -4.33 -22.71
N THR A 511 22.28 -5.26 -22.00
CA THR A 511 20.94 -5.06 -21.43
C THR A 511 21.05 -5.07 -19.92
N GLU A 512 20.46 -4.06 -19.30
CA GLU A 512 20.38 -3.96 -17.85
C GLU A 512 19.19 -4.79 -17.37
N TYR A 513 19.43 -5.66 -16.39
CA TYR A 513 18.43 -6.54 -15.80
C TYR A 513 18.25 -6.23 -14.31
N GLU A 514 17.01 -6.31 -13.86
CA GLU A 514 16.62 -6.35 -12.45
C GLU A 514 16.38 -7.81 -12.05
N LEU A 515 16.93 -8.22 -10.91
CA LEU A 515 16.67 -9.52 -10.31
C LEU A 515 16.36 -9.39 -8.81
N CYS A 516 15.48 -10.25 -8.29
CA CYS A 516 15.19 -10.33 -6.86
C CYS A 516 14.74 -11.76 -6.48
N VAL A 517 14.70 -12.04 -5.18
CA VAL A 517 14.33 -13.37 -4.67
C VAL A 517 13.06 -13.28 -3.86
N GLN A 518 12.17 -14.24 -4.06
CA GLN A 518 10.93 -14.38 -3.33
C GLN A 518 10.94 -15.75 -2.64
N LEU A 519 10.77 -15.75 -1.31
CA LEU A 519 10.73 -16.98 -0.52
C LEU A 519 9.30 -17.45 -0.39
N VAL A 520 9.10 -18.77 -0.28
CA VAL A 520 7.77 -19.35 -0.11
C VAL A 520 7.78 -20.23 1.13
N ARG A 521 6.90 -19.95 2.09
CA ARG A 521 6.65 -20.82 3.26
C ARG A 521 5.47 -21.76 2.99
N ARG A 522 5.31 -22.75 3.86
CA ARG A 522 4.18 -23.69 3.78
C ARG A 522 2.82 -23.01 4.01
N GLY A 523 1.76 -23.61 3.48
CA GLY A 523 0.38 -23.12 3.63
C GLY A 523 -0.09 -22.24 2.47
N GLU A 524 -1.41 -22.08 2.35
CA GLU A 524 -2.03 -21.23 1.33
C GLU A 524 -1.59 -19.77 1.48
N GLY A 525 -1.38 -19.07 0.37
CA GLY A 525 -0.85 -17.70 0.39
C GLY A 525 0.57 -17.55 0.92
N GLY A 526 1.32 -18.65 1.12
CA GLY A 526 2.68 -18.66 1.69
C GLY A 526 3.76 -18.01 0.84
N GLU A 527 3.42 -17.39 -0.30
CA GLU A 527 4.35 -16.66 -1.14
C GLU A 527 4.75 -15.34 -0.47
N GLY A 528 6.01 -15.27 -0.08
CA GLY A 528 6.65 -14.10 0.49
C GLY A 528 6.61 -12.87 -0.41
N HIS A 529 6.92 -11.71 0.14
CA HIS A 529 7.16 -10.55 -0.71
C HIS A 529 8.54 -10.69 -1.40
N PRO A 530 8.69 -10.23 -2.66
CA PRO A 530 9.99 -10.15 -3.28
C PRO A 530 10.95 -9.30 -2.43
N GLY A 531 12.18 -9.79 -2.30
CA GLY A 531 13.28 -9.11 -1.61
C GLY A 531 13.78 -7.89 -2.37
N PRO A 532 14.83 -7.22 -1.87
CA PRO A 532 15.44 -6.10 -2.57
C PRO A 532 15.98 -6.51 -3.95
N VAL A 533 15.91 -5.56 -4.89
CA VAL A 533 16.29 -5.77 -6.28
C VAL A 533 17.78 -5.52 -6.45
N ARG A 534 18.46 -6.40 -7.19
CA ARG A 534 19.82 -6.21 -7.68
C ARG A 534 19.77 -5.89 -9.18
N ARG A 535 20.55 -4.90 -9.60
CA ARG A 535 20.77 -4.59 -11.02
C ARG A 535 22.13 -5.12 -11.49
N PHE A 536 22.18 -5.56 -12.73
CA PHE A 536 23.40 -5.92 -13.43
C PHE A 536 23.23 -5.71 -14.93
N THR A 537 24.34 -5.51 -15.63
CA THR A 537 24.35 -5.30 -17.07
C THR A 537 25.11 -6.44 -17.73
N THR A 538 24.51 -7.06 -18.74
CA THR A 538 25.19 -8.05 -19.57
C THR A 538 26.29 -7.39 -20.40
N ALA A 539 27.38 -8.12 -20.65
CA ALA A 539 28.53 -7.59 -21.39
C ALA A 539 28.17 -7.19 -22.84
N SER A 540 28.94 -6.25 -23.41
CA SER A 540 28.81 -5.83 -24.81
C SER A 540 29.37 -6.87 -25.79
N ILE A 541 28.84 -6.88 -27.01
CA ILE A 541 29.47 -7.53 -28.17
C ILE A 541 30.75 -6.72 -28.51
N GLY A 542 31.85 -7.40 -28.87
CA GLY A 542 33.15 -6.76 -29.15
C GLY A 542 33.13 -5.72 -30.28
N LEU A 543 34.19 -4.90 -30.38
CA LEU A 543 34.32 -3.87 -31.42
C LEU A 543 34.41 -4.48 -32.84
N PRO A 544 33.93 -3.78 -33.88
CA PRO A 544 34.06 -4.23 -35.27
C PRO A 544 35.53 -4.26 -35.72
N PRO A 545 35.88 -5.05 -36.76
CA PRO A 545 37.25 -5.13 -37.27
C PRO A 545 37.76 -3.80 -37.84
N PRO A 546 39.09 -3.59 -37.90
CA PRO A 546 39.69 -2.38 -38.46
C PRO A 546 39.25 -2.14 -39.91
N ARG A 547 38.95 -0.87 -40.26
CA ARG A 547 38.54 -0.50 -41.63
C ARG A 547 39.76 -0.15 -42.51
N GLY A 548 39.63 -0.36 -43.81
CA GLY A 548 40.67 0.00 -44.80
C GLY A 548 41.94 -0.84 -44.68
N LEU A 549 41.81 -2.12 -44.33
CA LEU A 549 42.93 -3.04 -44.26
C LEU A 549 43.58 -3.20 -45.65
N ASN A 550 44.91 -3.07 -45.70
CA ASN A 550 45.70 -3.27 -46.91
C ASN A 550 47.01 -3.97 -46.57
N LEU A 551 47.36 -5.02 -47.33
CA LEU A 551 48.53 -5.86 -47.12
C LEU A 551 49.44 -5.80 -48.36
N LEU A 552 50.65 -5.27 -48.20
CA LEU A 552 51.60 -5.07 -49.30
C LEU A 552 52.98 -5.66 -48.97
N PRO A 553 53.68 -6.28 -49.94
CA PRO A 553 55.04 -6.73 -49.74
C PRO A 553 56.03 -5.56 -49.63
N LYS A 554 56.96 -5.66 -48.67
CA LYS A 554 58.04 -4.68 -48.47
C LYS A 554 59.41 -5.23 -48.81
N SER A 555 59.64 -6.51 -48.53
CA SER A 555 60.89 -7.21 -48.90
C SER A 555 60.60 -8.68 -49.19
N GLN A 556 61.66 -9.45 -49.44
CA GLN A 556 61.58 -10.92 -49.59
C GLN A 556 61.16 -11.62 -48.28
N THR A 557 61.26 -10.95 -47.14
CA THR A 557 61.03 -11.53 -45.81
C THR A 557 60.05 -10.71 -44.95
N THR A 558 59.43 -9.67 -45.54
CA THR A 558 58.54 -8.76 -44.81
C THR A 558 57.29 -8.34 -45.60
N LEU A 559 56.15 -8.33 -44.92
CA LEU A 559 54.87 -7.76 -45.39
C LEU A 559 54.47 -6.59 -44.49
N ASN A 560 53.81 -5.59 -45.05
CA ASN A 560 53.29 -4.44 -44.31
C ASN A 560 51.76 -4.46 -44.34
N LEU A 561 51.15 -4.59 -43.16
CA LEU A 561 49.71 -4.49 -42.97
C LEU A 561 49.38 -3.08 -42.47
N THR A 562 48.40 -2.42 -43.10
CA THR A 562 47.96 -1.06 -42.74
C THR A 562 46.44 -0.99 -42.60
N TRP A 563 45.92 -0.11 -41.75
CA TRP A 563 44.48 0.15 -41.55
C TRP A 563 44.22 1.63 -41.25
N GLN A 564 42.96 2.06 -41.34
CA GLN A 564 42.55 3.44 -41.02
C GLN A 564 42.60 3.72 -39.51
N PRO A 565 42.85 4.98 -39.08
CA PRO A 565 42.83 5.35 -37.66
C PRO A 565 41.52 4.97 -36.96
N ILE A 566 41.63 4.34 -35.79
CA ILE A 566 40.49 3.89 -34.97
C ILE A 566 40.26 4.92 -33.87
N PHE A 567 39.09 5.56 -33.86
CA PHE A 567 38.69 6.53 -32.83
C PHE A 567 37.59 5.92 -31.95
N PRO A 568 37.91 5.28 -30.82
CA PRO A 568 36.89 4.84 -29.89
C PRO A 568 36.21 6.03 -29.21
N SER A 569 34.92 5.89 -28.92
CA SER A 569 34.10 6.91 -28.25
C SER A 569 34.21 6.90 -26.72
N SER A 570 35.07 6.04 -26.13
CA SER A 570 35.31 5.92 -24.69
C SER A 570 36.80 5.95 -24.36
N GLU A 571 37.15 6.35 -23.14
CA GLU A 571 38.53 6.41 -22.61
C GLU A 571 39.16 5.01 -22.32
N ASP A 572 38.57 3.92 -22.79
CA ASP A 572 39.11 2.57 -22.54
C ASP A 572 40.30 2.25 -23.48
N ASP A 573 41.38 1.71 -22.91
CA ASP A 573 42.52 1.18 -23.65
C ASP A 573 42.10 0.04 -24.59
N PHE A 574 42.54 0.11 -25.85
CA PHE A 574 42.28 -0.90 -26.87
C PHE A 574 43.56 -1.29 -27.63
N TYR A 575 43.58 -2.50 -28.19
CA TYR A 575 44.69 -2.99 -29.03
C TYR A 575 44.16 -3.78 -30.22
N VAL A 576 44.93 -3.80 -31.31
CA VAL A 576 44.63 -4.60 -32.51
C VAL A 576 45.38 -5.92 -32.41
N GLU A 577 44.69 -7.03 -32.58
CA GLU A 577 45.29 -8.35 -32.69
C GLU A 577 45.31 -8.76 -34.17
N VAL A 578 46.50 -9.13 -34.66
CA VAL A 578 46.73 -9.53 -36.05
C VAL A 578 47.16 -10.99 -36.06
N GLU A 579 46.42 -11.84 -36.77
CA GLU A 579 46.81 -13.22 -37.04
C GLU A 579 47.46 -13.31 -38.42
N ARG A 580 48.65 -13.91 -38.47
CA ARG A 580 49.37 -14.27 -39.69
C ARG A 580 49.42 -15.79 -39.81
N ARG A 581 49.09 -16.33 -40.98
CA ARG A 581 49.20 -17.75 -41.32
C ARG A 581 49.89 -17.95 -42.67
N SER A 582 50.83 -18.87 -42.77
CA SER A 582 51.35 -19.31 -44.08
C SER A 582 50.32 -20.22 -44.78
N VAL A 583 50.15 -20.06 -46.10
CA VAL A 583 49.32 -20.97 -46.91
C VAL A 583 50.01 -22.32 -47.13
N GLN A 584 51.34 -22.36 -47.12
CA GLN A 584 52.13 -23.55 -47.47
C GLN A 584 52.66 -24.32 -46.24
N LYS A 585 52.86 -23.64 -45.11
CA LYS A 585 53.38 -24.21 -43.85
C LYS A 585 52.37 -24.00 -42.73
N SER A 586 52.35 -24.92 -41.75
CA SER A 586 51.55 -24.77 -40.52
C SER A 586 52.15 -23.75 -39.53
N ASP A 587 52.65 -22.62 -40.03
CA ASP A 587 53.16 -21.52 -39.23
C ASP A 587 52.04 -20.49 -39.01
N GLN A 588 51.63 -20.31 -37.75
CA GLN A 588 50.60 -19.36 -37.32
C GLN A 588 51.12 -18.53 -36.15
N GLN A 589 50.97 -17.21 -36.25
CA GLN A 589 51.43 -16.28 -35.24
C GLN A 589 50.44 -15.15 -35.02
N ASN A 590 50.14 -14.87 -33.76
CA ASN A 590 49.30 -13.73 -33.36
C ASN A 590 50.19 -12.60 -32.82
N ILE A 591 49.96 -11.39 -33.31
CA ILE A 591 50.74 -10.19 -32.98
C ILE A 591 49.79 -9.18 -32.35
N LYS A 592 50.15 -8.67 -31.17
CA LYS A 592 49.42 -7.61 -30.49
C LYS A 592 50.02 -6.25 -30.86
N VAL A 593 49.20 -5.38 -31.40
CA VAL A 593 49.58 -4.03 -31.86
C VAL A 593 48.84 -3.00 -31.01
N PRO A 594 49.54 -2.03 -30.40
CA PRO A 594 48.92 -0.92 -29.67
C PRO A 594 47.89 -0.16 -30.53
N GLY A 595 46.77 0.25 -29.93
CA GLY A 595 45.65 0.88 -30.64
C GLY A 595 45.93 2.23 -31.31
N ASN A 596 47.05 2.88 -30.95
CA ASN A 596 47.49 4.15 -31.54
C ASN A 596 48.23 3.99 -32.88
N LEU A 597 48.58 2.77 -33.28
CA LEU A 597 49.26 2.49 -34.53
C LEU A 597 48.26 2.13 -35.65
N THR A 598 48.58 2.53 -36.88
CA THR A 598 47.79 2.25 -38.08
C THR A 598 48.48 1.26 -39.03
N SER A 599 49.63 0.72 -38.63
CA SER A 599 50.41 -0.22 -39.43
C SER A 599 51.26 -1.15 -38.59
N VAL A 600 51.49 -2.37 -39.08
CA VAL A 600 52.45 -3.33 -38.52
C VAL A 600 53.26 -4.01 -39.61
N LEU A 601 54.56 -4.16 -39.36
CA LEU A 601 55.47 -4.93 -40.21
C LEU A 601 55.53 -6.38 -39.73
N LEU A 602 55.14 -7.29 -40.62
CA LEU A 602 55.22 -8.73 -40.42
C LEU A 602 56.58 -9.21 -40.90
N ASN A 603 57.48 -9.55 -39.97
CA ASN A 603 58.86 -9.95 -40.24
C ASN A 603 59.05 -11.48 -40.19
N ASN A 604 60.25 -11.95 -40.50
CA ASN A 604 60.65 -13.36 -40.47
C ASN A 604 59.86 -14.26 -41.42
N LEU A 605 59.48 -13.72 -42.59
CA LEU A 605 58.76 -14.47 -43.62
C LEU A 605 59.71 -15.13 -44.61
N HIS A 606 59.22 -16.12 -45.34
CA HIS A 606 59.98 -16.76 -46.41
C HIS A 606 59.74 -16.07 -47.76
N PRO A 607 60.75 -15.98 -48.63
CA PRO A 607 60.58 -15.52 -50.01
C PRO A 607 59.63 -16.42 -50.81
N ARG A 608 58.88 -15.85 -51.77
CA ARG A 608 57.97 -16.59 -52.67
C ARG A 608 56.91 -17.42 -51.93
N GLU A 609 56.47 -16.96 -50.76
CA GLU A 609 55.45 -17.63 -49.95
C GLU A 609 54.22 -16.73 -49.77
N GLN A 610 53.03 -17.33 -49.87
CA GLN A 610 51.76 -16.62 -49.68
C GLN A 610 51.35 -16.68 -48.21
N TYR A 611 50.98 -15.54 -47.65
CA TYR A 611 50.47 -15.42 -46.30
C TYR A 611 49.03 -14.93 -46.30
N VAL A 612 48.23 -15.50 -45.40
CA VAL A 612 46.88 -15.05 -45.04
C VAL A 612 46.98 -14.26 -43.75
N VAL A 613 46.38 -13.07 -43.73
CA VAL A 613 46.42 -12.15 -42.58
C VAL A 613 45.02 -11.63 -42.30
N ARG A 614 44.63 -11.64 -41.02
CA ARG A 614 43.37 -11.04 -40.53
C ARG A 614 43.61 -10.28 -39.24
N ALA A 615 42.78 -9.28 -38.95
CA ALA A 615 42.93 -8.41 -37.79
C ALA A 615 41.60 -8.19 -37.05
N ARG A 616 41.65 -8.03 -35.72
CA ARG A 616 40.49 -7.68 -34.87
C ARG A 616 40.85 -6.61 -33.84
N VAL A 617 39.85 -5.86 -33.38
CA VAL A 617 40.02 -4.82 -32.35
C VAL A 617 39.54 -5.35 -31.00
N ASN A 618 40.44 -5.42 -30.02
CA ASN A 618 40.13 -5.92 -28.68
C ASN A 618 40.13 -4.78 -27.65
N THR A 619 39.18 -4.84 -26.72
CA THR A 619 39.13 -4.02 -25.49
C THR A 619 39.17 -4.96 -24.27
N LYS A 620 38.41 -4.68 -23.20
CA LYS A 620 38.07 -5.66 -22.15
C LYS A 620 37.27 -6.86 -22.70
N ALA A 621 36.71 -6.76 -23.91
CA ALA A 621 36.06 -7.84 -24.64
C ALA A 621 36.76 -8.12 -25.98
N GLN A 622 36.67 -9.36 -26.50
CA GLN A 622 37.24 -9.75 -27.79
C GLN A 622 36.39 -9.26 -28.96
N GLY A 623 37.02 -8.61 -29.95
CA GLY A 623 36.37 -8.18 -31.20
C GLY A 623 36.24 -9.27 -32.26
N GLU A 624 35.53 -8.93 -33.33
CA GLU A 624 35.38 -9.80 -34.51
C GLU A 624 36.58 -9.71 -35.45
N TRP A 625 36.93 -10.83 -36.10
CA TRP A 625 37.98 -10.89 -37.12
C TRP A 625 37.54 -10.20 -38.41
N SER A 626 38.47 -9.51 -39.07
CA SER A 626 38.31 -9.07 -40.45
C SER A 626 38.21 -10.25 -41.41
N GLU A 627 37.79 -9.96 -42.64
CA GLU A 627 38.01 -10.87 -43.76
C GLU A 627 39.52 -11.15 -43.96
N ASP A 628 39.81 -12.30 -44.57
CA ASP A 628 41.16 -12.78 -44.83
C ASP A 628 41.82 -11.99 -45.98
N LEU A 629 42.95 -11.35 -45.70
CA LEU A 629 43.79 -10.69 -46.71
C LEU A 629 44.91 -11.63 -47.14
N THR A 630 45.22 -11.69 -48.42
CA THR A 630 46.33 -12.51 -48.93
C THR A 630 47.36 -11.68 -49.68
N ALA A 631 48.64 -11.97 -49.46
CA ALA A 631 49.74 -11.37 -50.21
C ALA A 631 50.93 -12.32 -50.30
N TRP A 632 51.68 -12.22 -51.40
CA TRP A 632 52.95 -12.90 -51.62
C TRP A 632 54.12 -12.02 -51.14
N THR A 633 55.14 -12.62 -50.53
CA THR A 633 56.43 -11.94 -50.31
C THR A 633 57.17 -11.72 -51.64
N LEU A 634 58.12 -10.77 -51.68
CA LEU A 634 58.92 -10.55 -52.89
C LEU A 634 59.75 -11.80 -53.23
N SER A 635 60.06 -11.97 -54.52
CA SER A 635 60.79 -13.14 -55.01
C SER A 635 62.30 -12.98 -54.79
N ASP A 636 62.99 -14.09 -54.56
CA ASP A 636 64.44 -14.21 -54.46
C ASP A 636 65.09 -14.76 -55.73
N ILE A 637 64.29 -15.10 -56.74
CA ILE A 637 64.73 -15.66 -58.02
C ILE A 637 64.16 -14.88 -59.20
N LEU A 638 64.80 -14.99 -60.37
CA LEU A 638 64.26 -14.44 -61.61
C LEU A 638 62.93 -15.13 -61.97
N PRO A 639 61.96 -14.39 -62.56
CA PRO A 639 60.69 -14.98 -62.96
C PRO A 639 60.89 -15.91 -64.16
N PRO A 640 60.07 -16.97 -64.31
CA PRO A 640 60.06 -17.79 -65.52
C PRO A 640 59.49 -16.99 -66.68
N GLN A 641 59.80 -17.41 -67.91
CA GLN A 641 59.14 -16.86 -69.10
C GLN A 641 57.63 -17.13 -69.01
N PRO A 642 56.76 -16.18 -69.41
CA PRO A 642 55.32 -16.42 -69.51
C PRO A 642 55.00 -17.65 -70.37
N GLU A 643 54.05 -18.47 -69.91
CA GLU A 643 53.65 -19.72 -70.56
C GLU A 643 52.43 -19.54 -71.47
N ASN A 644 52.09 -20.57 -72.25
CA ASN A 644 50.90 -20.60 -73.12
C ASN A 644 50.74 -19.38 -74.05
N ILE A 645 51.86 -18.87 -74.58
CA ILE A 645 51.86 -17.71 -75.48
C ILE A 645 51.10 -18.06 -76.77
N LYS A 646 50.05 -17.28 -77.07
CA LYS A 646 49.24 -17.41 -78.29
C LYS A 646 49.13 -16.06 -78.99
N ILE A 647 49.29 -16.07 -80.31
CA ILE A 647 49.09 -14.89 -81.16
C ILE A 647 47.85 -15.13 -82.01
N SER A 648 46.89 -14.21 -81.93
CA SER A 648 45.55 -14.34 -82.53
C SER A 648 45.03 -12.98 -83.01
N ASN A 649 43.92 -12.99 -83.77
CA ASN A 649 43.29 -11.78 -84.31
C ASN A 649 44.28 -10.88 -85.09
N ILE A 650 45.04 -11.50 -86.00
CA ILE A 650 46.02 -10.80 -86.82
C ILE A 650 45.30 -10.04 -87.94
N THR A 651 45.58 -8.74 -88.08
CA THR A 651 45.09 -7.88 -89.17
C THR A 651 46.26 -7.37 -90.00
N HIS A 652 46.01 -6.50 -90.98
CA HIS A 652 47.07 -5.84 -91.74
C HIS A 652 47.94 -4.88 -90.90
N SER A 653 47.50 -4.52 -89.68
CA SER A 653 48.16 -3.51 -88.84
C SER A 653 48.18 -3.80 -87.34
N SER A 654 47.68 -4.95 -86.88
CA SER A 654 47.63 -5.31 -85.46
C SER A 654 47.59 -6.81 -85.22
N ALA A 655 47.97 -7.24 -84.01
CA ALA A 655 47.83 -8.62 -83.54
C ALA A 655 47.61 -8.67 -82.03
N VAL A 656 46.86 -9.65 -81.54
CA VAL A 656 46.62 -9.86 -80.10
C VAL A 656 47.51 -10.99 -79.61
N ILE A 657 48.30 -10.72 -78.57
CA ILE A 657 49.16 -11.69 -77.90
C ILE A 657 48.61 -11.96 -76.51
N SER A 658 48.44 -13.24 -76.16
CA SER A 658 48.00 -13.67 -74.82
C SER A 658 48.98 -14.67 -74.21
N TRP A 659 49.12 -14.67 -72.88
CA TRP A 659 50.05 -15.51 -72.11
C TRP A 659 49.49 -15.84 -70.71
N THR A 660 50.12 -16.77 -70.01
CA THR A 660 49.86 -17.11 -68.61
C THR A 660 51.11 -16.91 -67.75
N ILE A 661 50.93 -16.52 -66.49
CA ILE A 661 52.01 -16.32 -65.53
C ILE A 661 51.90 -17.30 -64.36
N LEU A 662 53.04 -17.70 -63.78
CA LEU A 662 53.07 -18.55 -62.59
C LEU A 662 53.03 -17.71 -61.30
N ASP A 663 52.19 -18.15 -60.36
CA ASP A 663 52.06 -17.50 -59.06
C ASP A 663 53.33 -17.66 -58.20
N GLY A 664 53.57 -16.69 -57.32
CA GLY A 664 54.70 -16.70 -56.37
C GLY A 664 56.00 -16.06 -56.85
N TYR A 665 56.08 -15.62 -58.10
CA TYR A 665 57.26 -14.90 -58.63
C TYR A 665 57.20 -13.38 -58.48
N SER A 666 56.11 -12.85 -57.91
CA SER A 666 55.91 -11.41 -57.65
C SER A 666 56.20 -10.54 -58.88
N ILE A 667 55.66 -10.98 -60.04
CA ILE A 667 55.84 -10.33 -61.33
C ILE A 667 55.23 -8.93 -61.27
N SER A 668 56.04 -7.93 -61.60
CA SER A 668 55.70 -6.50 -61.57
C SER A 668 55.32 -5.98 -62.95
N SER A 669 55.90 -6.53 -64.02
CA SER A 669 55.56 -6.14 -65.39
C SER A 669 55.83 -7.24 -66.41
N ILE A 670 55.18 -7.15 -67.58
CA ILE A 670 55.44 -7.99 -68.75
C ILE A 670 55.98 -7.11 -69.87
N THR A 671 57.09 -7.49 -70.49
CA THR A 671 57.65 -6.77 -71.64
C THR A 671 57.50 -7.62 -72.89
N ILE A 672 56.93 -7.04 -73.95
CA ILE A 672 56.85 -7.65 -75.28
C ILE A 672 57.85 -6.94 -76.18
N ARG A 673 58.86 -7.66 -76.64
CA ARG A 673 59.86 -7.18 -77.58
C ARG A 673 59.55 -7.73 -78.96
N TYR A 674 59.54 -6.91 -79.99
CA TYR A 674 59.36 -7.41 -81.37
C TYR A 674 60.25 -6.70 -82.38
N LYS A 675 60.62 -7.41 -83.44
CA LYS A 675 61.43 -6.92 -84.57
C LYS A 675 60.99 -7.54 -85.89
N VAL A 676 61.22 -6.85 -87.01
CA VAL A 676 60.96 -7.41 -88.34
C VAL A 676 62.01 -8.50 -88.66
N GLN A 677 61.56 -9.66 -89.12
CA GLN A 677 62.39 -10.83 -89.39
C GLN A 677 63.35 -10.54 -90.56
N GLY A 678 64.67 -10.68 -90.34
CA GLY A 678 65.70 -10.45 -91.37
C GLY A 678 66.41 -9.09 -91.36
N LYS A 679 66.07 -8.15 -90.46
CA LYS A 679 66.83 -6.91 -90.22
C LYS A 679 67.85 -7.07 -89.07
N ASN A 680 68.94 -6.29 -89.08
CA ASN A 680 70.04 -6.34 -88.09
C ASN A 680 69.54 -6.33 -86.61
N GLU A 681 70.32 -6.96 -85.72
CA GLU A 681 69.94 -7.27 -84.32
C GLU A 681 69.59 -6.06 -83.42
N ASP A 682 69.93 -4.82 -83.79
CA ASP A 682 69.84 -3.65 -82.90
C ASP A 682 68.54 -2.79 -83.03
N GLN A 683 67.56 -3.18 -83.87
CA GLN A 683 66.28 -2.46 -84.01
C GLN A 683 65.08 -3.27 -83.48
N HIS A 684 64.98 -3.40 -82.15
CA HIS A 684 63.81 -4.00 -81.50
C HIS A 684 62.93 -2.95 -80.81
N ILE A 685 61.62 -3.19 -80.75
CA ILE A 685 60.65 -2.32 -80.06
C ILE A 685 60.13 -3.05 -78.82
N ASP A 686 60.27 -2.41 -77.65
CA ASP A 686 59.83 -2.93 -76.37
C ASP A 686 58.53 -2.27 -75.90
N VAL A 687 57.52 -3.09 -75.58
CA VAL A 687 56.26 -2.68 -74.98
C VAL A 687 56.18 -3.21 -73.56
N LYS A 688 56.30 -2.31 -72.58
CA LYS A 688 56.30 -2.68 -71.15
C LYS A 688 54.92 -2.46 -70.51
N ILE A 689 54.33 -3.54 -70.03
CA ILE A 689 53.01 -3.62 -69.40
C ILE A 689 53.19 -3.69 -67.88
N LYS A 690 53.01 -2.57 -67.18
CA LYS A 690 53.24 -2.45 -65.72
C LYS A 690 52.17 -3.11 -64.82
N ASN A 691 51.20 -3.79 -65.40
CA ASN A 691 50.12 -4.46 -64.66
C ASN A 691 50.17 -5.96 -64.96
N ALA A 692 50.64 -6.74 -63.98
CA ALA A 692 50.80 -8.18 -64.11
C ALA A 692 49.48 -8.97 -64.22
N THR A 693 48.33 -8.35 -63.93
CA THR A 693 47.00 -8.98 -64.13
C THR A 693 46.57 -9.03 -65.60
N ILE A 694 47.24 -8.28 -66.47
CA ILE A 694 46.97 -8.29 -67.90
C ILE A 694 47.63 -9.53 -68.51
N THR A 695 46.81 -10.45 -69.01
CA THR A 695 47.23 -11.70 -69.65
C THR A 695 47.10 -11.66 -71.18
N GLN A 696 46.65 -10.54 -71.74
CA GLN A 696 46.56 -10.32 -73.18
C GLN A 696 46.80 -8.86 -73.56
N TYR A 697 47.45 -8.62 -74.69
CA TYR A 697 47.76 -7.29 -75.19
C TYR A 697 47.69 -7.21 -76.71
N GLN A 698 47.11 -6.13 -77.23
CA GLN A 698 47.00 -5.89 -78.67
C GLN A 698 48.17 -5.01 -79.15
N LEU A 699 49.09 -5.60 -79.90
CA LEU A 699 50.10 -4.87 -80.67
C LEU A 699 49.43 -4.18 -81.85
N LYS A 700 49.70 -2.88 -82.04
CA LYS A 700 49.13 -2.04 -83.10
C LYS A 700 50.26 -1.30 -83.83
N GLY A 701 50.01 -0.91 -85.08
CA GLY A 701 51.00 -0.21 -85.90
C GLY A 701 52.02 -1.13 -86.57
N LEU A 702 51.63 -2.39 -86.83
CA LEU A 702 52.43 -3.33 -87.61
C LEU A 702 52.30 -3.01 -89.11
N GLU A 703 53.33 -3.30 -89.90
CA GLU A 703 53.34 -3.14 -91.35
C GLU A 703 52.58 -4.31 -92.01
N PRO A 704 51.79 -4.08 -93.07
CA PRO A 704 51.10 -5.15 -93.80
C PRO A 704 52.09 -6.17 -94.40
N GLU A 705 51.65 -7.42 -94.52
CA GLU A 705 52.41 -8.52 -95.17
C GLU A 705 53.86 -8.70 -94.65
N THR A 706 54.09 -8.39 -93.38
CA THR A 706 55.42 -8.35 -92.76
C THR A 706 55.53 -9.38 -91.65
N ALA A 707 56.64 -10.13 -91.64
CA ALA A 707 56.93 -11.12 -90.62
C ALA A 707 57.76 -10.51 -89.46
N TYR A 708 57.31 -10.74 -88.24
CA TYR A 708 57.87 -10.23 -86.99
C TYR A 708 58.31 -11.39 -86.09
N GLN A 709 59.47 -11.22 -85.45
CA GLN A 709 59.93 -12.05 -84.34
C GLN A 709 59.54 -11.37 -83.03
N VAL A 710 58.85 -12.08 -82.14
CA VAL A 710 58.32 -11.57 -80.87
C VAL A 710 58.83 -12.37 -79.69
N ASP A 711 59.43 -11.69 -78.71
CA ASP A 711 59.90 -12.23 -77.44
C ASP A 711 59.09 -11.62 -76.29
N ILE A 712 58.74 -12.43 -75.29
CA ILE A 712 57.95 -11.99 -74.13
C ILE A 712 58.71 -12.32 -72.85
N PHE A 713 58.85 -11.32 -71.98
CA PHE A 713 59.63 -11.38 -70.75
C PHE A 713 58.72 -11.02 -69.57
N ALA A 714 58.82 -11.76 -68.47
CA ALA A 714 58.29 -11.33 -67.18
C ALA A 714 59.40 -10.61 -66.41
N GLU A 715 59.05 -9.57 -65.66
CA GLU A 715 59.96 -8.86 -64.78
C GLU A 715 59.42 -8.89 -63.35
N ASN A 716 60.30 -9.13 -62.39
CA ASN A 716 59.99 -9.02 -60.97
C ASN A 716 61.02 -8.12 -60.26
N ASN A 717 61.06 -8.17 -58.94
CA ASN A 717 61.98 -7.37 -58.12
C ASN A 717 63.47 -7.77 -58.25
N ILE A 718 63.81 -8.89 -58.89
CA ILE A 718 65.19 -9.33 -59.15
C ILE A 718 65.65 -8.93 -60.55
N GLY A 719 64.77 -9.02 -61.54
CA GLY A 719 65.08 -8.68 -62.93
C GLY A 719 64.12 -9.31 -63.93
N SER A 720 64.50 -9.31 -65.20
CA SER A 720 63.73 -9.87 -66.32
C SER A 720 64.07 -11.34 -66.58
N SER A 721 63.08 -12.15 -66.92
CA SER A 721 63.23 -13.54 -67.37
C SER A 721 64.04 -13.64 -68.65
N ASN A 722 64.76 -14.73 -68.90
CA ASN A 722 65.37 -14.98 -70.22
C ASN A 722 64.38 -15.74 -71.13
N PRO A 723 64.13 -15.29 -72.37
CA PRO A 723 63.22 -15.95 -73.30
C PRO A 723 63.89 -17.21 -73.83
N ALA A 724 63.22 -18.36 -73.72
CA ALA A 724 63.73 -19.62 -74.22
C ALA A 724 63.48 -19.80 -75.73
N PHE A 725 62.38 -19.23 -76.24
CA PHE A 725 61.98 -19.30 -77.65
C PHE A 725 61.32 -18.00 -78.11
N SER A 726 61.61 -17.60 -79.35
CA SER A 726 60.94 -16.48 -80.03
C SER A 726 59.74 -16.97 -80.83
N HIS A 727 58.68 -16.17 -80.89
CA HIS A 727 57.47 -16.47 -81.65
C HIS A 727 57.42 -15.68 -82.97
N GLU A 728 56.91 -16.30 -84.03
CA GLU A 728 56.75 -15.68 -85.35
C GLU A 728 55.32 -15.14 -85.52
N LEU A 729 55.20 -13.92 -86.05
CA LEU A 729 53.95 -13.20 -86.30
C LEU A 729 53.97 -12.61 -87.72
N VAL A 730 53.06 -13.02 -88.60
CA VAL A 730 52.96 -12.51 -89.98
C VAL A 730 51.64 -11.77 -90.19
N THR A 731 51.67 -10.50 -90.58
CA THR A 731 50.48 -9.65 -90.81
C THR A 731 49.78 -9.94 -92.15
N LEU A 732 48.49 -9.62 -92.24
CA LEU A 732 47.65 -9.88 -93.44
C LEU A 732 47.78 -8.77 -94.51
N PRO A 733 47.44 -9.03 -95.79
CA PRO A 733 47.40 -8.02 -96.85
C PRO A 733 46.20 -7.04 -96.72
N GLU A 734 46.35 -5.83 -97.25
CA GLU A 734 45.39 -4.73 -97.14
C GLU A 734 44.27 -4.84 -98.21
N SER A 735 43.01 -5.10 -97.82
CA SER A 735 41.84 -5.08 -98.73
C SER A 735 40.59 -4.41 -98.13
N GLU A 736 39.83 -3.75 -99.01
CA GLU A 736 38.90 -2.62 -98.83
C GLU A 736 37.59 -2.81 -98.01
N ALA A 737 37.00 -1.67 -97.61
CA ALA A 737 36.01 -1.41 -96.55
C ALA A 737 34.54 -1.86 -96.79
N PRO A 738 33.63 -1.61 -95.81
CA PRO A 738 32.68 -0.52 -96.03
C PRO A 738 32.47 0.43 -94.84
N ALA A 739 32.07 1.64 -95.21
CA ALA A 739 31.86 2.82 -94.39
C ALA A 739 30.49 2.86 -93.68
N ASP A 740 30.45 3.75 -92.69
CA ASP A 740 29.32 4.53 -92.18
C ASP A 740 28.43 3.94 -91.07
N LEU A 741 28.52 4.53 -89.86
CA LEU A 741 27.34 5.07 -89.18
C LEU A 741 27.75 6.09 -88.10
N GLY A 742 27.19 7.28 -88.21
CA GLY A 742 27.52 8.45 -87.41
C GLY A 742 27.32 8.36 -85.89
N GLY A 743 27.99 9.28 -85.21
CA GLY A 743 27.80 9.48 -83.76
C GLY A 743 28.59 10.65 -83.16
N GLY A 744 29.21 11.50 -83.99
CA GLY A 744 29.94 12.69 -83.54
C GLY A 744 29.02 13.87 -83.21
N LYS A 745 28.03 13.67 -82.32
CA LYS A 745 27.21 14.76 -81.73
C LYS A 745 26.48 14.36 -80.43
N MET A 746 26.94 13.31 -79.73
CA MET A 746 26.36 12.84 -78.45
C MET A 746 27.29 12.97 -77.23
N LEU A 747 28.55 13.39 -77.39
CA LEU A 747 29.49 13.55 -76.26
C LEU A 747 29.50 14.97 -75.69
N LEU A 748 29.12 15.98 -76.49
CA LEU A 748 29.12 17.39 -76.08
C LEU A 748 27.87 17.80 -75.27
N ILE A 749 26.80 16.98 -75.30
CA ILE A 749 25.59 17.18 -74.48
C ILE A 749 25.64 16.35 -73.18
N ALA A 750 26.41 15.26 -73.14
CA ALA A 750 26.55 14.42 -71.95
C ALA A 750 27.41 15.06 -70.82
N ILE A 751 28.37 15.92 -71.17
CA ILE A 751 29.28 16.57 -70.20
C ILE A 751 28.61 17.78 -69.51
N LEU A 752 27.65 18.45 -70.18
CA LEU A 752 26.88 19.54 -69.57
C LEU A 752 25.73 19.06 -68.67
N GLY A 753 25.35 17.77 -68.76
CA GLY A 753 24.26 17.18 -67.96
C GLY A 753 24.66 16.63 -66.60
N SER A 754 25.92 16.23 -66.37
CA SER A 754 26.34 15.52 -65.15
C SER A 754 26.70 16.44 -63.97
N ALA A 755 27.21 17.65 -64.24
CA ALA A 755 27.45 18.67 -63.20
C ALA A 755 26.14 19.35 -62.75
N GLY A 756 25.17 19.49 -63.68
CA GLY A 756 23.83 19.99 -63.38
C GLY A 756 23.01 18.99 -62.56
N MET A 757 23.03 17.71 -62.92
CA MET A 757 22.28 16.65 -62.21
C MET A 757 22.80 16.36 -60.80
N THR A 758 24.10 16.44 -60.56
CA THR A 758 24.67 16.26 -59.21
C THR A 758 24.38 17.46 -58.30
N CYS A 759 24.41 18.68 -58.84
CA CYS A 759 23.99 19.87 -58.08
C CYS A 759 22.48 19.90 -57.84
N LEU A 760 21.65 19.51 -58.83
CA LEU A 760 20.19 19.38 -58.69
C LEU A 760 19.78 18.23 -57.78
N THR A 761 20.51 17.11 -57.72
CA THR A 761 20.21 16.00 -56.79
C THR A 761 20.64 16.30 -55.36
N VAL A 762 21.73 17.05 -55.15
CA VAL A 762 22.10 17.55 -53.81
C VAL A 762 21.15 18.68 -53.37
N LEU A 763 20.73 19.57 -54.28
CA LEU A 763 19.69 20.56 -53.99
C LEU A 763 18.32 19.90 -53.78
N LEU A 764 17.94 18.86 -54.54
CA LEU A 764 16.72 18.10 -54.30
C LEU A 764 16.81 17.32 -52.99
N ALA A 765 17.95 16.71 -52.65
CA ALA A 765 18.12 15.99 -51.39
C ALA A 765 18.12 16.97 -50.20
N PHE A 766 18.72 18.15 -50.33
CA PHE A 766 18.69 19.20 -49.31
C PHE A 766 17.30 19.84 -49.22
N LEU A 767 16.60 20.05 -50.33
CA LEU A 767 15.21 20.49 -50.37
C LEU A 767 14.24 19.40 -49.90
N ILE A 768 14.52 18.10 -50.11
CA ILE A 768 13.75 16.97 -49.58
C ILE A 768 14.03 16.82 -48.09
N ILE A 769 15.26 17.01 -47.60
CA ILE A 769 15.58 17.02 -46.16
C ILE A 769 14.99 18.26 -45.49
N LEU A 770 14.98 19.43 -46.16
CA LEU A 770 14.30 20.63 -45.68
C LEU A 770 12.77 20.49 -45.80
N GLN A 771 12.22 19.83 -46.81
CA GLN A 771 10.79 19.52 -46.94
C GLN A 771 10.38 18.39 -46.00
N LEU A 772 11.26 17.45 -45.63
CA LEU A 772 11.00 16.40 -44.63
C LEU A 772 11.20 16.93 -43.22
N LYS A 773 12.13 17.86 -42.97
CA LYS A 773 12.21 18.63 -41.72
C LYS A 773 11.04 19.60 -41.61
N ARG A 774 10.66 20.31 -42.69
CA ARG A 774 9.51 21.22 -42.74
C ARG A 774 8.19 20.46 -42.77
N ALA A 775 8.11 19.24 -43.32
CA ALA A 775 6.95 18.34 -43.24
C ALA A 775 6.93 17.49 -41.97
N ASN A 776 8.04 17.25 -41.27
CA ASN A 776 8.01 16.71 -39.90
C ASN A 776 7.73 17.81 -38.87
N VAL A 777 8.16 19.05 -39.11
CA VAL A 777 7.79 20.21 -38.30
C VAL A 777 6.36 20.66 -38.61
N GLN A 778 5.91 20.65 -39.87
CA GLN A 778 4.51 20.86 -40.27
C GLN A 778 3.63 19.62 -40.01
N ARG A 779 4.12 18.37 -39.95
CA ARG A 779 3.34 17.24 -39.41
C ARG A 779 3.26 17.31 -37.90
N ARG A 780 4.30 17.76 -37.19
CA ARG A 780 4.23 18.02 -35.74
C ARG A 780 3.36 19.24 -35.41
N MET A 781 3.27 20.24 -36.28
CA MET A 781 2.36 21.38 -36.14
C MET A 781 0.95 21.09 -36.68
N ALA A 782 0.76 20.30 -37.76
CA ALA A 782 -0.55 19.95 -38.30
C ALA A 782 -1.22 18.78 -37.54
N GLN A 783 -0.46 17.82 -36.99
CA GLN A 783 -1.03 16.86 -36.02
C GLN A 783 -1.32 17.51 -34.66
N ALA A 784 -0.78 18.71 -34.42
CA ALA A 784 -1.13 19.57 -33.28
C ALA A 784 -2.21 20.64 -33.62
N PHE A 785 -2.70 20.73 -34.87
CA PHE A 785 -3.72 21.70 -35.31
C PHE A 785 -4.85 21.08 -36.15
N GLN A 786 -5.02 19.76 -36.12
CA GLN A 786 -6.05 19.05 -36.90
C GLN A 786 -6.92 18.11 -36.03
N ASN A 787 -7.19 18.51 -34.79
CA ASN A 787 -8.35 18.07 -34.01
C ASN A 787 -8.96 19.20 -33.15
N VAL A 788 -8.92 20.42 -33.69
CA VAL A 788 -9.73 21.60 -33.33
C VAL A 788 -9.88 22.30 -34.69
N ARG A 789 -11.02 22.58 -35.32
CA ARG A 789 -12.45 22.79 -35.01
C ARG A 789 -13.16 22.56 -36.38
N GLU A 790 -14.39 22.06 -36.47
CA GLU A 790 -15.62 22.84 -36.36
C GLU A 790 -16.82 21.89 -36.16
N GLU A 791 -17.79 22.39 -35.41
CA GLU A 791 -19.09 21.78 -35.11
C GLU A 791 -19.90 21.46 -36.40
N PRO A 792 -20.93 20.61 -36.26
CA PRO A 792 -22.24 21.24 -36.25
C PRO A 792 -23.02 20.91 -34.98
N ALA A 793 -23.62 21.94 -34.42
CA ALA A 793 -24.58 21.87 -33.33
C ALA A 793 -25.75 20.94 -33.69
N VAL A 794 -26.05 19.95 -32.83
CA VAL A 794 -27.39 19.33 -32.74
C VAL A 794 -27.71 19.02 -31.27
N GLN A 795 -28.33 20.01 -30.62
CA GLN A 795 -29.56 19.89 -29.84
C GLN A 795 -29.80 18.59 -29.04
N PHE A 796 -29.73 18.69 -27.70
CA PHE A 796 -30.40 17.73 -26.82
C PHE A 796 -31.92 17.87 -27.01
N ASN A 797 -32.57 16.85 -27.57
CA ASN A 797 -34.01 16.64 -27.42
C ASN A 797 -34.28 15.27 -26.80
N SER A 798 -35.22 15.29 -25.87
CA SER A 798 -35.77 14.21 -25.05
C SER A 798 -36.19 12.96 -25.84
N GLY A 799 -36.01 11.75 -25.26
CA GLY A 799 -36.81 10.56 -25.63
C GLY A 799 -36.09 9.21 -25.70
N THR A 800 -36.09 8.48 -24.57
CA THR A 800 -36.66 7.12 -24.37
C THR A 800 -36.39 5.94 -25.34
N LEU A 801 -35.81 4.85 -24.76
CA LEU A 801 -35.94 3.39 -25.06
C LEU A 801 -35.32 2.82 -26.37
N ALA A 802 -34.65 1.66 -26.46
CA ALA A 802 -34.68 0.44 -25.64
C ALA A 802 -33.45 -0.51 -25.85
N LEU A 803 -33.09 -1.23 -24.77
CA LEU A 803 -32.70 -2.66 -24.58
C LEU A 803 -31.74 -3.35 -25.60
N ASN A 804 -30.70 -4.13 -25.26
CA ASN A 804 -30.31 -4.97 -24.11
C ASN A 804 -28.77 -5.19 -24.17
N ARG A 805 -27.94 -5.25 -23.11
CA ARG A 805 -27.94 -6.21 -21.99
C ARG A 805 -27.06 -5.68 -20.81
N LYS A 806 -27.73 -5.48 -19.66
CA LYS A 806 -27.40 -5.24 -18.22
C LYS A 806 -25.91 -5.17 -17.72
N VAL A 807 -25.39 -4.20 -16.91
CA VAL A 807 -25.82 -3.37 -15.70
C VAL A 807 -25.36 -4.03 -14.36
N LYS A 808 -24.80 -3.39 -13.28
CA LYS A 808 -24.47 -1.99 -12.84
C LYS A 808 -23.43 -2.06 -11.67
N ASN A 809 -22.68 -1.00 -11.33
CA ASN A 809 -23.12 0.18 -10.56
C ASN A 809 -22.51 1.51 -11.07
N ASN A 810 -23.36 2.55 -11.10
CA ASN A 810 -23.05 3.96 -11.42
C ASN A 810 -22.12 4.61 -10.38
N PRO A 811 -21.26 5.58 -10.76
CA PRO A 811 -20.88 6.67 -9.87
C PRO A 811 -21.99 7.73 -9.85
N ASP A 812 -22.41 8.18 -8.67
CA ASP A 812 -23.29 9.34 -8.54
C ASP A 812 -22.58 10.62 -9.03
N PRO A 813 -23.29 11.57 -9.68
CA PRO A 813 -22.73 12.85 -10.06
C PRO A 813 -22.40 13.71 -8.82
N THR A 814 -21.18 14.23 -8.73
CA THR A 814 -20.72 15.10 -7.64
C THR A 814 -21.57 16.38 -7.58
N ILE A 815 -22.39 16.52 -6.53
CA ILE A 815 -23.25 17.70 -6.31
C ILE A 815 -22.41 18.82 -5.70
N TYR A 816 -22.22 19.94 -6.39
CA TYR A 816 -21.54 21.14 -5.90
C TYR A 816 -22.46 22.37 -5.93
N PRO A 817 -22.22 23.41 -5.09
CA PRO A 817 -23.01 24.64 -5.14
C PRO A 817 -22.83 25.35 -6.48
N VAL A 818 -23.89 25.46 -7.27
CA VAL A 818 -23.84 26.08 -8.60
C VAL A 818 -23.92 27.59 -8.48
N LEU A 819 -23.00 28.29 -9.14
CA LEU A 819 -23.03 29.75 -9.31
C LEU A 819 -23.53 30.11 -10.71
N ASP A 820 -24.40 31.11 -10.81
CA ASP A 820 -24.79 31.69 -12.10
C ASP A 820 -23.63 32.52 -12.66
N TRP A 821 -23.33 32.33 -13.94
CA TRP A 821 -22.29 33.09 -14.63
C TRP A 821 -22.52 34.61 -14.54
N ASN A 822 -23.78 35.06 -14.60
CA ASN A 822 -24.12 36.48 -14.54
C ASN A 822 -23.89 37.10 -13.15
N ASP A 823 -23.78 36.25 -12.13
CA ASP A 823 -23.54 36.66 -10.75
C ASP A 823 -22.05 36.80 -10.42
N ILE A 824 -21.14 36.53 -11.38
CA ILE A 824 -19.70 36.67 -11.24
C ILE A 824 -19.20 37.92 -11.97
N LYS A 825 -18.58 38.85 -11.22
CA LYS A 825 -17.91 40.02 -11.78
C LYS A 825 -16.40 39.92 -11.57
N PHE A 826 -15.67 39.54 -12.62
CA PHE A 826 -14.22 39.46 -12.61
C PHE A 826 -13.57 40.83 -12.38
N GLN A 827 -12.48 40.83 -11.62
CA GLN A 827 -11.60 41.96 -11.35
C GLN A 827 -10.19 41.59 -11.82
N ASP A 828 -9.19 41.86 -11.00
CA ASP A 828 -7.78 41.65 -11.33
C ASP A 828 -7.37 40.18 -11.26
N VAL A 829 -6.36 39.84 -12.06
CA VAL A 829 -5.64 38.57 -11.92
C VAL A 829 -4.76 38.66 -10.66
N ILE A 830 -5.01 37.78 -9.69
CA ILE A 830 -4.31 37.80 -8.39
C ILE A 830 -3.26 36.69 -8.26
N GLY A 831 -3.28 35.72 -9.16
CA GLY A 831 -2.26 34.69 -9.22
C GLY A 831 -2.30 33.96 -10.55
N GLU A 832 -1.14 33.59 -11.06
CA GLU A 832 -1.02 32.75 -12.25
C GLU A 832 -0.10 31.59 -11.89
N GLY A 833 -0.64 30.37 -11.93
CA GLY A 833 0.09 29.15 -11.58
C GLY A 833 0.22 28.22 -12.78
N ASN A 834 0.80 27.04 -12.53
CA ASN A 834 0.95 25.98 -13.54
C ASN A 834 -0.41 25.43 -14.03
N PHE A 835 -1.42 25.38 -13.17
CA PHE A 835 -2.72 24.73 -13.43
C PHE A 835 -3.79 25.68 -14.00
N GLY A 836 -3.56 26.99 -13.95
CA GLY A 836 -4.63 27.94 -14.17
C GLY A 836 -4.31 29.37 -13.78
N GLN A 837 -5.31 30.22 -13.94
CA GLN A 837 -5.29 31.61 -13.51
C GLN A 837 -6.29 31.78 -12.36
N VAL A 838 -5.89 32.50 -11.32
CA VAL A 838 -6.73 32.89 -10.20
C VAL A 838 -7.07 34.37 -10.36
N LEU A 839 -8.35 34.67 -10.47
CA LEU A 839 -8.87 36.03 -10.60
C LEU A 839 -9.61 36.42 -9.34
N LYS A 840 -9.41 37.64 -8.86
CA LYS A 840 -10.33 38.21 -7.89
C LYS A 840 -11.65 38.47 -8.60
N ALA A 841 -12.77 38.18 -7.95
CA ALA A 841 -14.08 38.49 -8.47
C ALA A 841 -15.00 38.92 -7.33
N ARG A 842 -16.04 39.69 -7.66
CA ARG A 842 -17.18 39.91 -6.79
C ARG A 842 -18.32 39.02 -7.23
N ILE A 843 -18.73 38.11 -6.36
CA ILE A 843 -19.81 37.16 -6.65
C ILE A 843 -21.08 37.54 -5.88
N LYS A 844 -22.23 37.16 -6.43
CA LYS A 844 -23.52 37.21 -5.74
C LYS A 844 -23.94 35.78 -5.41
N LYS A 845 -24.02 35.46 -4.12
CA LYS A 845 -24.44 34.15 -3.61
C LYS A 845 -25.53 34.37 -2.56
N ASP A 846 -26.66 33.69 -2.69
CA ASP A 846 -27.80 33.78 -1.77
C ASP A 846 -28.30 35.23 -1.55
N GLY A 847 -28.18 36.07 -2.59
CA GLY A 847 -28.56 37.49 -2.55
C GLY A 847 -27.51 38.44 -1.96
N LEU A 848 -26.44 37.92 -1.35
CA LEU A 848 -25.35 38.70 -0.75
C LEU A 848 -24.17 38.84 -1.72
N ARG A 849 -23.53 40.02 -1.74
CA ARG A 849 -22.33 40.29 -2.53
C ARG A 849 -21.09 40.08 -1.67
N MET A 850 -20.14 39.30 -2.15
CA MET A 850 -18.86 39.05 -1.48
C MET A 850 -17.71 38.96 -2.47
N ASP A 851 -16.49 39.17 -1.97
CA ASP A 851 -15.28 38.99 -2.74
C ASP A 851 -14.89 37.49 -2.72
N ALA A 852 -14.49 36.96 -3.87
CA ALA A 852 -14.10 35.57 -4.09
C ALA A 852 -12.85 35.49 -4.97
N ALA A 853 -12.12 34.40 -4.85
CA ALA A 853 -11.07 34.03 -5.79
C ALA A 853 -11.63 32.99 -6.77
N ILE A 854 -11.61 33.29 -8.06
CA ILE A 854 -12.04 32.39 -9.13
C ILE A 854 -10.81 31.70 -9.71
N LYS A 855 -10.67 30.40 -9.48
CA LYS A 855 -9.68 29.54 -10.13
C LYS A 855 -10.27 29.06 -11.45
N ARG A 856 -9.57 29.28 -12.57
CA ARG A 856 -9.92 28.76 -13.91
C ARG A 856 -8.70 28.11 -14.55
N MET A 857 -8.92 27.12 -15.40
CA MET A 857 -7.83 26.50 -16.16
C MET A 857 -7.40 27.36 -17.36
N LYS A 858 -6.14 27.22 -17.80
CA LYS A 858 -5.63 27.85 -19.02
C LYS A 858 -6.18 27.14 -20.27
N GLU A 859 -6.26 27.84 -21.41
CA GLU A 859 -6.79 27.30 -22.67
C GLU A 859 -6.04 26.06 -23.20
N TYR A 860 -4.80 25.83 -22.74
CA TYR A 860 -3.93 24.72 -23.15
C TYR A 860 -3.64 23.69 -22.03
N ALA A 861 -4.52 23.56 -21.02
CA ALA A 861 -4.31 22.63 -19.90
C ALA A 861 -4.31 21.14 -20.34
N SER A 862 -3.42 20.32 -19.76
CA SER A 862 -3.32 18.90 -20.09
C SER A 862 -4.47 18.08 -19.49
N LYS A 863 -4.68 16.84 -19.95
CA LYS A 863 -5.71 15.94 -19.39
C LYS A 863 -5.49 15.63 -17.90
N ASP A 864 -4.25 15.65 -17.43
CA ASP A 864 -3.94 15.43 -16.01
C ASP A 864 -4.22 16.69 -15.18
N ASP A 865 -3.98 17.89 -15.73
CA ASP A 865 -4.37 19.16 -15.09
C ASP A 865 -5.89 19.25 -14.90
N HIS A 866 -6.66 18.79 -15.90
CA HIS A 866 -8.13 18.72 -15.80
C HIS A 866 -8.58 17.78 -14.66
N ARG A 867 -7.86 16.68 -14.45
CA ARG A 867 -8.18 15.69 -13.42
C ARG A 867 -7.86 16.19 -12.03
N ASP A 868 -6.73 16.88 -11.86
CA ASP A 868 -6.34 17.46 -10.58
C ASP A 868 -7.24 18.65 -10.22
N PHE A 869 -7.63 19.48 -11.20
CA PHE A 869 -8.59 20.57 -11.00
C PHE A 869 -10.00 20.06 -10.63
N ALA A 870 -10.49 19.00 -11.29
CA ALA A 870 -11.76 18.36 -10.93
C ALA A 870 -11.68 17.67 -9.55
N GLY A 871 -10.54 17.07 -9.23
CA GLY A 871 -10.27 16.47 -7.93
C GLY A 871 -10.29 17.49 -6.79
N GLU A 872 -9.76 18.69 -7.01
CA GLU A 872 -9.80 19.79 -6.03
C GLU A 872 -11.25 20.21 -5.70
N LEU A 873 -12.11 20.34 -6.71
CA LEU A 873 -13.55 20.59 -6.51
C LEU A 873 -14.20 19.47 -5.69
N GLU A 874 -13.92 18.21 -6.02
CA GLU A 874 -14.47 17.05 -5.30
C GLU A 874 -14.05 17.03 -3.82
N VAL A 875 -12.78 17.30 -3.54
CA VAL A 875 -12.23 17.35 -2.18
C VAL A 875 -12.89 18.46 -1.39
N LEU A 876 -12.94 19.68 -1.93
CA LEU A 876 -13.52 20.83 -1.24
C LEU A 876 -15.03 20.66 -0.96
N CYS A 877 -15.78 20.01 -1.87
CA CYS A 877 -17.18 19.67 -1.62
C CYS A 877 -17.35 18.72 -0.43
N LYS A 878 -16.48 17.70 -0.32
CA LYS A 878 -16.54 16.69 0.75
C LYS A 878 -16.05 17.22 2.10
N LEU A 879 -15.07 18.13 2.09
CA LEU A 879 -14.52 18.72 3.31
C LEU A 879 -15.51 19.67 4.00
N GLY A 880 -16.36 20.36 3.25
CA GLY A 880 -17.30 21.32 3.82
C GLY A 880 -16.58 22.54 4.44
N HIS A 881 -17.26 23.24 5.36
CA HIS A 881 -16.75 24.48 5.93
C HIS A 881 -15.81 24.26 7.13
N HIS A 882 -14.62 24.88 7.12
CA HIS A 882 -13.72 24.92 8.27
C HIS A 882 -12.91 26.23 8.30
N PRO A 883 -12.66 26.83 9.48
CA PRO A 883 -11.96 28.12 9.59
C PRO A 883 -10.53 28.12 9.04
N ASN A 884 -9.79 27.01 9.20
CA ASN A 884 -8.39 26.87 8.74
C ASN A 884 -8.23 26.07 7.44
N ILE A 885 -9.31 25.85 6.68
CA ILE A 885 -9.26 25.28 5.33
C ILE A 885 -9.86 26.31 4.37
N ILE A 886 -9.32 26.44 3.16
CA ILE A 886 -9.90 27.32 2.14
C ILE A 886 -11.26 26.79 1.70
N ASN A 887 -12.30 27.62 1.83
CA ASN A 887 -13.67 27.18 1.64
C ASN A 887 -14.17 27.39 0.20
N LEU A 888 -14.91 26.40 -0.31
CA LEU A 888 -15.61 26.49 -1.59
C LEU A 888 -16.89 27.34 -1.46
N LEU A 889 -17.00 28.40 -2.25
CA LEU A 889 -18.20 29.22 -2.35
C LEU A 889 -19.17 28.66 -3.40
N GLY A 890 -18.63 28.13 -4.50
CA GLY A 890 -19.39 27.41 -5.52
C GLY A 890 -18.59 27.20 -6.79
N ALA A 891 -19.21 26.60 -7.81
CA ALA A 891 -18.60 26.44 -9.14
C ALA A 891 -19.61 26.75 -10.24
N CYS A 892 -19.10 27.19 -11.39
CA CYS A 892 -19.89 27.52 -12.57
C CYS A 892 -19.23 26.92 -13.79
N GLU A 893 -20.02 26.35 -14.70
CA GLU A 893 -19.55 25.96 -16.03
C GLU A 893 -20.05 26.98 -17.06
N HIS A 894 -19.15 27.60 -17.80
CA HIS A 894 -19.49 28.56 -18.84
C HIS A 894 -18.64 28.34 -20.08
N ARG A 895 -19.31 28.18 -21.24
CA ARG A 895 -18.67 27.93 -22.56
C ARG A 895 -17.71 26.73 -22.54
N GLY A 896 -18.04 25.68 -21.78
CA GLY A 896 -17.24 24.45 -21.67
C GLY A 896 -16.02 24.54 -20.74
N TYR A 897 -15.88 25.63 -19.98
CA TYR A 897 -14.83 25.80 -18.98
C TYR A 897 -15.42 25.83 -17.57
N LEU A 898 -14.77 25.12 -16.64
CA LEU A 898 -15.13 25.08 -15.23
C LEU A 898 -14.43 26.22 -14.46
N TYR A 899 -15.20 26.95 -13.66
CA TYR A 899 -14.76 28.04 -12.80
C TYR A 899 -15.06 27.68 -11.35
N LEU A 900 -14.02 27.69 -10.51
CA LEU A 900 -14.13 27.37 -9.08
C LEU A 900 -14.05 28.66 -8.27
N ALA A 901 -15.12 29.02 -7.55
CA ALA A 901 -15.13 30.16 -6.65
C ALA A 901 -14.82 29.71 -5.22
N ILE A 902 -13.66 30.12 -4.71
CA ILE A 902 -13.23 29.90 -3.32
C ILE A 902 -13.18 31.23 -2.56
N GLU A 903 -13.14 31.15 -1.24
CA GLU A 903 -12.99 32.35 -0.41
C GLU A 903 -11.72 33.13 -0.77
N TYR A 904 -11.81 34.46 -0.76
CA TYR A 904 -10.69 35.33 -1.07
C TYR A 904 -9.82 35.55 0.18
N ALA A 905 -8.52 35.25 0.08
CA ALA A 905 -7.53 35.51 1.12
C ALA A 905 -6.75 36.80 0.78
N PRO A 906 -6.97 37.92 1.51
CA PRO A 906 -6.45 39.22 1.11
C PRO A 906 -4.93 39.37 1.25
N HIS A 907 -4.26 38.53 2.05
CA HIS A 907 -2.83 38.62 2.30
C HIS A 907 -1.99 37.65 1.44
N GLY A 908 -2.61 36.88 0.54
CA GLY A 908 -1.92 35.94 -0.35
C GLY A 908 -1.43 34.69 0.38
N ASN A 909 -0.39 34.04 -0.17
CA ASN A 909 0.19 32.85 0.43
C ASN A 909 1.18 33.19 1.57
N LEU A 910 1.34 32.25 2.50
CA LEU A 910 2.14 32.43 3.71
C LEU A 910 3.62 32.57 3.40
N LEU A 911 4.15 31.90 2.38
CA LEU A 911 5.57 32.02 1.99
C LEU A 911 5.93 33.47 1.62
N ASP A 912 5.15 34.07 0.72
CA ASP A 912 5.35 35.47 0.31
C ASP A 912 5.08 36.43 1.47
N PHE A 913 4.09 36.13 2.31
CA PHE A 913 3.78 36.93 3.49
C PHE A 913 4.94 36.95 4.50
N LEU A 914 5.55 35.78 4.77
CA LEU A 914 6.72 35.65 5.63
C LEU A 914 7.93 36.39 5.06
N ARG A 915 8.19 36.26 3.75
CA ARG A 915 9.30 36.96 3.09
C ARG A 915 9.11 38.48 3.10
N LYS A 916 7.90 38.98 2.88
CA LYS A 916 7.58 40.42 2.98
C LYS A 916 7.75 40.98 4.39
N SER A 917 7.68 40.14 5.43
CA SER A 917 7.91 40.58 6.81
C SER A 917 9.39 40.89 7.13
N ARG A 918 10.32 40.52 6.24
CA ARG A 918 11.76 40.62 6.44
C ARG A 918 12.24 42.07 6.31
N VAL A 919 12.32 42.77 7.44
CA VAL A 919 12.70 44.20 7.45
C VAL A 919 14.18 44.43 7.16
N LEU A 920 15.07 43.45 7.39
CA LEU A 920 16.49 43.61 7.02
C LEU A 920 16.69 43.70 5.50
N GLU A 921 15.81 43.08 4.70
CA GLU A 921 15.86 43.14 3.24
C GLU A 921 15.06 44.32 2.68
N THR A 922 13.94 44.67 3.32
CA THR A 922 12.97 45.63 2.79
C THR A 922 13.12 47.06 3.34
N ASP A 923 13.52 47.23 4.60
CA ASP A 923 13.73 48.53 5.26
C ASP A 923 14.79 48.42 6.39
N PRO A 924 16.09 48.44 6.06
CA PRO A 924 17.17 48.32 7.03
C PRO A 924 17.17 49.42 8.10
N ALA A 925 16.67 50.61 7.77
CA ALA A 925 16.60 51.73 8.72
C ALA A 925 15.54 51.47 9.81
N PHE A 926 14.37 50.96 9.42
CA PHE A 926 13.34 50.53 10.37
C PHE A 926 13.80 49.34 11.23
N ALA A 927 14.52 48.38 10.63
CA ALA A 927 15.07 47.22 11.33
C ALA A 927 16.05 47.62 12.45
N ILE A 928 16.94 48.59 12.18
CA ILE A 928 17.89 49.13 13.15
C ILE A 928 17.17 49.96 14.22
N ALA A 929 16.22 50.82 13.82
CA ALA A 929 15.49 51.68 14.75
C ALA A 929 14.64 50.90 15.76
N ASN A 930 14.08 49.77 15.36
CA ASN A 930 13.22 48.94 16.20
C ASN A 930 13.89 47.63 16.68
N SER A 931 15.18 47.46 16.39
CA SER A 931 15.98 46.27 16.74
C SER A 931 15.30 44.94 16.41
N THR A 932 14.64 44.85 15.24
CA THR A 932 13.89 43.66 14.81
C THR A 932 14.25 43.24 13.40
N ALA A 933 14.30 41.94 13.16
CA ALA A 933 14.49 41.30 11.86
C ALA A 933 13.16 40.94 11.18
N SER A 934 12.01 41.15 11.82
CA SER A 934 10.70 40.94 11.19
C SER A 934 9.64 41.91 11.71
N THR A 935 8.65 42.22 10.88
CA THR A 935 7.40 42.87 11.34
C THR A 935 6.47 41.91 12.09
N LEU A 936 6.72 40.59 12.05
CA LEU A 936 5.91 39.57 12.73
C LEU A 936 6.47 39.24 14.10
N SER A 937 5.59 39.04 15.08
CA SER A 937 5.98 38.59 16.42
C SER A 937 6.10 37.06 16.49
N SER A 938 6.84 36.56 17.49
CA SER A 938 6.91 35.13 17.81
C SER A 938 5.52 34.51 17.99
N GLN A 939 4.59 35.24 18.59
CA GLN A 939 3.24 34.75 18.85
C GLN A 939 2.44 34.60 17.55
N GLN A 940 2.57 35.54 16.62
CA GLN A 940 1.93 35.44 15.30
C GLN A 940 2.44 34.24 14.50
N LEU A 941 3.76 33.98 14.54
CA LEU A 941 4.35 32.82 13.87
C LEU A 941 3.84 31.49 14.45
N LEU A 942 3.73 31.39 15.78
CA LEU A 942 3.13 30.23 16.44
C LEU A 942 1.63 30.09 16.15
N HIS A 943 0.90 31.20 16.01
CA HIS A 943 -0.50 31.17 15.61
C HIS A 943 -0.68 30.58 14.21
N PHE A 944 0.15 30.97 13.24
CA PHE A 944 0.12 30.35 11.90
C PHE A 944 0.38 28.84 11.96
N ALA A 945 1.34 28.39 12.77
CA ALA A 945 1.61 26.98 12.97
C ALA A 945 0.39 26.24 13.57
N ALA A 946 -0.20 26.79 14.65
CA ALA A 946 -1.35 26.20 15.32
C ALA A 946 -2.61 26.14 14.42
N ASP A 947 -2.84 27.18 13.61
CA ASP A 947 -3.92 27.24 12.64
C ASP A 947 -3.79 26.13 11.58
N VAL A 948 -2.59 25.95 11.02
CA VAL A 948 -2.34 24.88 10.04
C VAL A 948 -2.45 23.50 10.69
N ALA A 949 -1.92 23.30 11.90
CA ALA A 949 -2.07 22.04 12.63
C ALA A 949 -3.55 21.69 12.86
N ARG A 950 -4.39 22.68 13.19
CA ARG A 950 -5.83 22.51 13.37
C ARG A 950 -6.55 22.14 12.07
N GLY A 951 -6.17 22.77 10.96
CA GLY A 951 -6.68 22.40 9.64
C GLY A 951 -6.27 20.98 9.24
N MET A 952 -5.02 20.58 9.47
CA MET A 952 -4.54 19.23 9.15
C MET A 952 -5.15 18.14 10.05
N ASP A 953 -5.42 18.44 11.32
CA ASP A 953 -6.16 17.53 12.20
C ASP A 953 -7.58 17.29 11.66
N TYR A 954 -8.25 18.35 11.20
CA TYR A 954 -9.55 18.23 10.53
C TYR A 954 -9.48 17.36 9.26
N LEU A 955 -8.48 17.58 8.39
CA LEU A 955 -8.28 16.75 7.20
C LEU A 955 -8.03 15.28 7.56
N SER A 956 -7.20 15.02 8.57
CA SER A 956 -6.90 13.68 9.08
C SER A 956 -8.16 12.97 9.59
N GLN A 957 -9.00 13.65 10.38
CA GLN A 957 -10.26 13.10 10.88
C GLN A 957 -11.24 12.78 9.74
N LYS A 958 -11.19 13.56 8.65
CA LYS A 958 -11.97 13.33 7.42
C LYS A 958 -11.30 12.34 6.45
N GLN A 959 -10.18 11.73 6.84
CA GLN A 959 -9.44 10.74 6.04
C GLN A 959 -8.93 11.30 4.69
N PHE A 960 -8.57 12.59 4.66
CA PHE A 960 -7.91 13.23 3.51
C PHE A 960 -6.42 13.42 3.77
N ILE A 961 -5.62 13.08 2.76
CA ILE A 961 -4.17 13.31 2.77
C ILE A 961 -3.88 14.46 1.80
N HIS A 962 -3.19 15.49 2.26
CA HIS A 962 -2.89 16.70 1.50
C HIS A 962 -1.84 16.45 0.41
N ARG A 963 -0.69 15.87 0.78
CA ARG A 963 0.47 15.49 -0.09
C ARG A 963 1.31 16.62 -0.66
N ASP A 964 0.95 17.86 -0.39
CA ASP A 964 1.73 19.02 -0.80
C ASP A 964 1.60 20.15 0.24
N LEU A 965 1.79 19.79 1.50
CA LEU A 965 1.72 20.74 2.60
C LEU A 965 3.03 21.55 2.65
N ALA A 966 2.97 22.82 2.29
CA ALA A 966 4.10 23.75 2.24
C ALA A 966 3.63 25.20 2.40
N ALA A 967 4.52 26.13 2.75
CA ALA A 967 4.12 27.52 3.04
C ALA A 967 3.46 28.24 1.84
N ARG A 968 3.83 27.85 0.60
CA ARG A 968 3.20 28.36 -0.63
C ARG A 968 1.72 27.95 -0.80
N ASN A 969 1.30 26.88 -0.14
CA ASN A 969 -0.06 26.32 -0.20
C ASN A 969 -0.89 26.68 1.04
N ILE A 970 -0.37 27.55 1.92
CA ILE A 970 -1.13 28.14 3.03
C ILE A 970 -1.50 29.57 2.63
N LEU A 971 -2.77 29.92 2.70
CA LEU A 971 -3.29 31.26 2.44
C LEU A 971 -3.54 32.01 3.75
N VAL A 972 -3.30 33.32 3.76
CA VAL A 972 -3.52 34.17 4.92
C VAL A 972 -4.78 35.01 4.71
N GLY A 973 -5.82 34.63 5.46
CA GLY A 973 -7.15 35.23 5.43
C GLY A 973 -7.26 36.54 6.21
N GLU A 974 -8.47 37.07 6.32
CA GLU A 974 -8.76 38.20 7.20
C GLU A 974 -8.35 37.89 8.65
N ASN A 975 -7.93 38.93 9.39
CA ASN A 975 -7.40 38.81 10.75
C ASN A 975 -6.18 37.89 10.91
N TYR A 976 -5.41 37.69 9.83
CA TYR A 976 -4.21 36.84 9.82
C TYR A 976 -4.47 35.36 10.17
N VAL A 977 -5.65 34.84 9.83
CA VAL A 977 -5.94 33.40 10.01
C VAL A 977 -5.28 32.60 8.88
N ALA A 978 -4.49 31.58 9.23
CA ALA A 978 -3.90 30.69 8.23
C ALA A 978 -4.90 29.60 7.78
N LYS A 979 -4.99 29.42 6.46
CA LYS A 979 -5.93 28.51 5.78
C LYS A 979 -5.19 27.62 4.81
N ILE A 980 -5.39 26.32 4.92
CA ILE A 980 -4.78 25.33 4.01
C ILE A 980 -5.50 25.36 2.66
N ALA A 981 -4.75 25.41 1.57
CA ALA A 981 -5.24 25.51 0.20
C ALA A 981 -4.50 24.54 -0.75
N ASP A 982 -4.94 24.53 -2.01
CA ASP A 982 -4.39 23.73 -3.12
C ASP A 982 -4.49 22.20 -2.93
N PHE A 983 -5.71 21.69 -3.06
CA PHE A 983 -6.05 20.26 -2.90
C PHE A 983 -5.89 19.44 -4.19
N GLY A 984 -5.20 19.96 -5.22
CA GLY A 984 -5.08 19.31 -6.54
C GLY A 984 -4.46 17.91 -6.49
N LEU A 985 -3.61 17.64 -5.50
CA LEU A 985 -2.98 16.33 -5.28
C LEU A 985 -3.64 15.49 -4.17
N SER A 986 -4.64 16.05 -3.48
CA SER A 986 -5.29 15.43 -2.32
C SER A 986 -6.28 14.33 -2.74
N ARG A 987 -6.41 13.28 -1.92
CA ARG A 987 -7.37 12.18 -2.15
C ARG A 987 -7.90 11.63 -0.82
N GLY A 988 -9.12 11.08 -0.83
CA GLY A 988 -9.81 10.55 0.36
C GLY A 988 -9.58 9.06 0.63
N GLN A 989 -8.33 8.63 0.81
CA GLN A 989 -7.97 7.25 1.20
C GLN A 989 -6.78 7.26 2.17
N GLU A 990 -6.80 6.40 3.20
CA GLU A 990 -5.76 6.26 4.26
C GLU A 990 -4.33 6.01 3.74
N VAL A 991 -4.21 5.32 2.61
CA VAL A 991 -2.93 5.03 1.94
C VAL A 991 -3.13 5.15 0.44
N TYR A 992 -2.24 5.88 -0.23
CA TYR A 992 -2.26 6.00 -1.69
C TYR A 992 -0.89 5.75 -2.29
N VAL A 993 -0.90 5.04 -3.44
CA VAL A 993 0.28 4.76 -4.26
C VAL A 993 0.05 5.37 -5.65
N LYS A 994 0.83 6.41 -5.98
CA LYS A 994 0.75 7.08 -7.30
C LYS A 994 1.35 6.18 -8.38
N LYS A 995 0.63 5.94 -9.49
CA LYS A 995 1.06 5.06 -10.61
C LYS A 995 1.70 5.80 -11.80
N THR A 996 1.69 7.13 -11.80
CA THR A 996 2.17 7.97 -12.91
C THR A 996 3.14 9.05 -12.44
N MET A 997 4.21 9.28 -13.23
CA MET A 997 5.20 10.33 -13.02
C MET A 997 4.57 11.70 -13.31
N GLY A 998 4.32 12.48 -12.26
CA GLY A 998 3.94 13.89 -12.36
C GLY A 998 4.86 14.72 -11.46
N ARG A 999 4.72 16.05 -11.47
CA ARG A 999 5.48 16.95 -10.58
C ARG A 999 5.23 16.58 -9.10
N LEU A 1000 6.29 16.53 -8.29
CA LEU A 1000 6.27 16.10 -6.89
C LEU A 1000 7.07 17.08 -6.02
N PRO A 1001 6.58 17.46 -4.82
CA PRO A 1001 7.24 18.43 -3.95
C PRO A 1001 8.37 17.79 -3.13
N VAL A 1002 9.43 17.32 -3.80
CA VAL A 1002 10.48 16.45 -3.23
C VAL A 1002 11.04 16.94 -1.89
N ARG A 1003 11.27 18.25 -1.73
CA ARG A 1003 11.85 18.84 -0.50
C ARG A 1003 10.94 18.76 0.74
N TRP A 1004 9.63 18.58 0.55
CA TRP A 1004 8.65 18.44 1.64
C TRP A 1004 8.23 16.99 1.87
N MET A 1005 8.58 16.07 0.97
CA MET A 1005 8.13 14.69 1.03
C MET A 1005 8.84 13.87 2.11
N ALA A 1006 8.07 12.99 2.74
CA ALA A 1006 8.60 12.00 3.68
C ALA A 1006 9.42 10.92 2.97
N ILE A 1007 10.32 10.26 3.70
CA ILE A 1007 11.20 9.20 3.17
C ILE A 1007 10.40 8.07 2.51
N GLU A 1008 9.30 7.64 3.14
CA GLU A 1008 8.42 6.61 2.58
C GLU A 1008 7.69 7.06 1.31
N SER A 1009 7.39 8.35 1.20
CA SER A 1009 6.76 8.94 0.01
C SER A 1009 7.76 9.04 -1.14
N LEU A 1010 9.02 9.37 -0.85
CA LEU A 1010 10.11 9.40 -1.82
C LEU A 1010 10.45 7.99 -2.34
N ASN A 1011 10.65 7.02 -1.44
CA ASN A 1011 11.14 5.69 -1.80
C ASN A 1011 10.06 4.78 -2.40
N TYR A 1012 8.81 4.92 -1.94
CA TYR A 1012 7.76 3.96 -2.23
C TYR A 1012 6.49 4.60 -2.82
N SER A 1013 6.48 5.92 -3.03
CA SER A 1013 5.28 6.66 -3.45
C SER A 1013 4.08 6.43 -2.52
N VAL A 1014 4.35 6.17 -1.24
CA VAL A 1014 3.33 5.94 -0.20
C VAL A 1014 3.02 7.25 0.50
N TYR A 1015 1.75 7.66 0.45
CA TYR A 1015 1.26 8.87 1.13
C TYR A 1015 0.25 8.46 2.21
N THR A 1016 0.40 9.04 3.40
CA THR A 1016 -0.43 8.82 4.61
C THR A 1016 -0.56 10.11 5.42
N THR A 1017 -1.40 10.15 6.44
CA THR A 1017 -1.40 11.27 7.41
C THR A 1017 -0.01 11.49 8.01
N ASN A 1018 0.76 10.43 8.27
CA ASN A 1018 2.12 10.54 8.83
C ASN A 1018 3.14 11.12 7.85
N SER A 1019 2.92 11.01 6.53
CA SER A 1019 3.75 11.71 5.55
C SER A 1019 3.40 13.21 5.48
N ASP A 1020 2.15 13.58 5.73
CA ASP A 1020 1.78 14.99 5.90
C ASP A 1020 2.35 15.57 7.21
N VAL A 1021 2.47 14.78 8.27
CA VAL A 1021 3.17 15.19 9.52
C VAL A 1021 4.64 15.53 9.24
N TRP A 1022 5.32 14.76 8.39
CA TRP A 1022 6.69 15.10 7.96
C TRP A 1022 6.72 16.43 7.21
N SER A 1023 5.81 16.60 6.26
CA SER A 1023 5.66 17.85 5.46
C SER A 1023 5.37 19.04 6.37
N TYR A 1024 4.55 18.85 7.41
CA TYR A 1024 4.27 19.84 8.44
C TYR A 1024 5.53 20.24 9.24
N GLY A 1025 6.41 19.28 9.55
CA GLY A 1025 7.70 19.60 10.16
C GLY A 1025 8.55 20.54 9.28
N VAL A 1026 8.57 20.31 7.96
CA VAL A 1026 9.24 21.20 7.00
C VAL A 1026 8.55 22.56 6.93
N LEU A 1027 7.22 22.61 6.91
CA LEU A 1027 6.45 23.86 6.97
C LEU A 1027 6.75 24.66 8.26
N LEU A 1028 6.84 23.99 9.40
CA LEU A 1028 7.17 24.65 10.67
C LEU A 1028 8.55 25.29 10.60
N TRP A 1029 9.52 24.63 9.95
CA TRP A 1029 10.84 25.19 9.65
C TRP A 1029 10.75 26.41 8.71
N GLU A 1030 9.91 26.36 7.67
CA GLU A 1030 9.66 27.53 6.80
C GLU A 1030 9.09 28.72 7.58
N ILE A 1031 8.14 28.48 8.50
CA ILE A 1031 7.53 29.53 9.33
C ILE A 1031 8.57 30.20 10.22
N VAL A 1032 9.35 29.42 10.98
CA VAL A 1032 10.31 30.00 11.92
C VAL A 1032 11.54 30.61 11.21
N SER A 1033 11.89 30.15 10.01
CA SER A 1033 12.94 30.74 9.18
C SER A 1033 12.46 31.96 8.37
N LEU A 1034 11.22 32.41 8.58
CA LEU A 1034 10.59 33.52 7.85
C LEU A 1034 10.57 33.29 6.34
N GLY A 1035 10.29 32.07 5.89
CA GLY A 1035 10.18 31.69 4.48
C GLY A 1035 11.51 31.30 3.83
N GLY A 1036 12.43 30.72 4.60
CA GLY A 1036 13.70 30.17 4.09
C GLY A 1036 13.46 28.98 3.16
N THR A 1037 14.42 28.67 2.28
CA THR A 1037 14.30 27.57 1.33
C THR A 1037 14.75 26.24 1.97
N PRO A 1038 13.88 25.22 2.10
CA PRO A 1038 14.26 23.94 2.70
C PRO A 1038 15.39 23.24 1.93
N TYR A 1039 16.43 22.80 2.64
CA TYR A 1039 17.60 22.12 2.08
C TYR A 1039 18.30 22.94 0.98
N CYS A 1040 18.39 24.26 1.17
CA CYS A 1040 19.04 25.18 0.25
C CYS A 1040 20.45 24.70 -0.15
N GLY A 1041 20.80 24.84 -1.44
CA GLY A 1041 22.11 24.40 -1.97
C GLY A 1041 22.25 22.90 -2.22
N MET A 1042 21.21 22.10 -1.99
CA MET A 1042 21.20 20.66 -2.28
C MET A 1042 20.24 20.34 -3.43
N THR A 1043 20.66 19.50 -4.37
CA THR A 1043 19.79 18.99 -5.44
C THR A 1043 18.78 17.96 -4.90
N CYS A 1044 17.67 17.75 -5.61
CA CYS A 1044 16.68 16.72 -5.23
C CYS A 1044 17.28 15.30 -5.17
N ALA A 1045 18.27 15.00 -6.02
CA ALA A 1045 18.96 13.71 -6.04
C ALA A 1045 19.83 13.52 -4.79
N GLU A 1046 20.63 14.53 -4.42
CA GLU A 1046 21.43 14.50 -3.18
C GLU A 1046 20.54 14.41 -1.93
N LEU A 1047 19.38 15.08 -1.94
CA LEU A 1047 18.43 15.01 -0.84
C LEU A 1047 17.82 13.61 -0.69
N TYR A 1048 17.46 12.98 -1.82
CA TYR A 1048 16.97 11.60 -1.85
C TYR A 1048 17.99 10.62 -1.24
N GLU A 1049 19.29 10.83 -1.47
CA GLU A 1049 20.35 9.99 -0.90
C GLU A 1049 20.62 10.26 0.59
N LYS A 1050 20.57 11.53 1.03
CA LYS A 1050 20.96 11.92 2.39
C LYS A 1050 19.86 11.73 3.43
N LEU A 1051 18.58 11.88 3.09
CA LEU A 1051 17.48 11.74 4.06
C LEU A 1051 17.44 10.34 4.75
N PRO A 1052 17.61 9.21 4.03
CA PRO A 1052 17.68 7.89 4.65
C PRO A 1052 18.92 7.69 5.54
N GLN A 1053 20.00 8.47 5.34
CA GLN A 1053 21.23 8.42 6.15
C GLN A 1053 21.11 9.21 7.47
N GLY A 1054 19.91 9.70 7.80
CA GLY A 1054 19.64 10.46 9.02
C GLY A 1054 19.83 11.97 8.87
N TYR A 1055 20.16 12.49 7.69
CA TYR A 1055 20.27 13.93 7.47
C TYR A 1055 18.90 14.63 7.64
N ARG A 1056 18.86 15.77 8.33
CA ARG A 1056 17.66 16.58 8.60
C ARG A 1056 17.98 18.07 8.49
N LEU A 1057 16.96 18.93 8.41
CA LEU A 1057 17.14 20.37 8.41
C LEU A 1057 17.79 20.83 9.72
N GLU A 1058 18.73 21.76 9.61
CA GLU A 1058 19.41 22.36 10.75
C GLU A 1058 18.49 23.31 11.52
N LYS A 1059 18.75 23.46 12.81
CA LYS A 1059 17.98 24.36 13.69
C LYS A 1059 18.21 25.82 13.28
N PRO A 1060 17.16 26.59 12.94
CA PRO A 1060 17.29 28.02 12.67
C PRO A 1060 17.78 28.76 13.92
N LEU A 1061 18.70 29.72 13.75
CA LEU A 1061 19.33 30.47 14.85
C LEU A 1061 18.32 31.22 15.72
N ASN A 1062 17.20 31.62 15.14
CA ASN A 1062 16.13 32.34 15.80
C ASN A 1062 15.07 31.43 16.44
N CYS A 1063 15.23 30.10 16.43
CA CYS A 1063 14.27 29.14 16.93
C CYS A 1063 14.64 28.62 18.33
N ASP A 1064 13.68 28.52 19.23
CA ASP A 1064 13.84 27.87 20.54
C ASP A 1064 13.94 26.34 20.41
N ASP A 1065 14.61 25.67 21.37
CA ASP A 1065 14.79 24.21 21.35
C ASP A 1065 13.44 23.47 21.34
N GLU A 1066 12.44 23.99 22.04
CA GLU A 1066 11.16 23.31 22.19
C GLU A 1066 10.37 23.21 20.87
N VAL A 1067 10.45 24.25 20.04
CA VAL A 1067 9.84 24.27 18.71
C VAL A 1067 10.64 23.40 17.74
N PHE A 1068 11.97 23.42 17.83
CA PHE A 1068 12.81 22.54 17.01
C PHE A 1068 12.64 21.06 17.39
N ASP A 1069 12.42 20.74 18.65
CA ASP A 1069 12.14 19.38 19.11
C ASP A 1069 10.84 18.83 18.55
N LEU A 1070 9.82 19.68 18.42
CA LEU A 1070 8.58 19.32 17.71
C LEU A 1070 8.86 19.00 16.23
N MET A 1071 9.71 19.78 15.56
CA MET A 1071 10.14 19.47 14.17
C MET A 1071 10.89 18.13 14.09
N ARG A 1072 11.83 17.88 15.01
CA ARG A 1072 12.59 16.61 15.07
C ARG A 1072 11.68 15.40 15.29
N GLN A 1073 10.63 15.54 16.09
CA GLN A 1073 9.61 14.50 16.27
C GLN A 1073 8.83 14.24 14.98
N CYS A 1074 8.50 15.28 14.22
CA CYS A 1074 7.84 15.16 12.91
C CYS A 1074 8.73 14.46 11.87
N TRP A 1075 10.06 14.61 11.96
CA TRP A 1075 11.01 14.01 11.03
C TRP A 1075 11.62 12.67 11.47
N ARG A 1076 10.96 11.95 12.39
CA ARG A 1076 11.35 10.58 12.73
C ARG A 1076 11.29 9.68 11.50
N GLU A 1077 12.29 8.83 11.37
CA GLU A 1077 12.46 7.96 10.20
C GLU A 1077 11.24 7.06 10.00
N LYS A 1078 10.76 6.43 11.07
CA LYS A 1078 9.59 5.55 11.01
C LYS A 1078 8.29 6.35 11.15
N PRO A 1079 7.33 6.21 10.21
CA PRO A 1079 6.12 7.03 10.19
C PRO A 1079 5.26 6.93 11.47
N TYR A 1080 5.18 5.76 12.08
CA TYR A 1080 4.37 5.51 13.28
C TYR A 1080 5.00 6.05 14.58
N GLU A 1081 6.26 6.50 14.54
CA GLU A 1081 6.92 7.13 15.69
C GLU A 1081 6.69 8.65 15.72
N ARG A 1082 6.13 9.23 14.64
CA ARG A 1082 5.81 10.65 14.50
C ARG A 1082 4.52 10.98 15.27
N PRO A 1083 4.37 12.20 15.83
CA PRO A 1083 3.16 12.60 16.56
C PRO A 1083 1.97 12.79 15.61
N SER A 1084 0.75 12.60 16.09
CA SER A 1084 -0.45 12.95 15.34
C SER A 1084 -0.69 14.47 15.31
N PHE A 1085 -1.48 14.97 14.35
CA PHE A 1085 -1.82 16.40 14.30
C PHE A 1085 -2.54 16.90 15.58
N ALA A 1086 -3.39 16.07 16.19
CA ALA A 1086 -3.96 16.37 17.50
C ALA A 1086 -2.89 16.56 18.60
N GLN A 1087 -1.86 15.72 18.64
CA GLN A 1087 -0.75 15.84 19.60
C GLN A 1087 0.12 17.09 19.32
N ILE A 1088 0.37 17.39 18.04
CA ILE A 1088 1.08 18.60 17.61
C ILE A 1088 0.31 19.85 18.04
N LEU A 1089 -1.00 19.88 17.84
CA LEU A 1089 -1.86 21.00 18.21
C LEU A 1089 -1.87 21.25 19.72
N VAL A 1090 -1.92 20.18 20.54
CA VAL A 1090 -1.81 20.30 22.00
C VAL A 1090 -0.48 20.95 22.41
N SER A 1091 0.64 20.53 21.80
CA SER A 1091 1.95 21.12 22.07
C SER A 1091 2.00 22.61 21.71
N LEU A 1092 1.46 23.01 20.55
CA LEU A 1092 1.46 24.40 20.10
C LEU A 1092 0.52 25.30 20.91
N ASN A 1093 -0.65 24.80 21.32
CA ASN A 1093 -1.56 25.56 22.18
C ASN A 1093 -0.93 25.83 23.55
N ARG A 1094 -0.21 24.85 24.13
CA ARG A 1094 0.55 25.08 25.36
C ARG A 1094 1.62 26.17 25.17
N MET A 1095 2.39 26.12 24.08
CA MET A 1095 3.39 27.16 23.77
C MET A 1095 2.75 28.55 23.62
N LEU A 1096 1.57 28.64 23.02
CA LEU A 1096 0.83 29.90 22.90
C LEU A 1096 0.34 30.45 24.26
N GLU A 1097 -0.01 29.57 25.21
CA GLU A 1097 -0.45 29.96 26.55
C GLU A 1097 0.68 30.46 27.44
N GLU A 1098 1.89 29.90 27.30
CA GLU A 1098 3.06 30.22 28.13
C GLU A 1098 3.64 31.62 27.87
N ARG A 1099 3.25 32.30 26.78
CA ARG A 1099 3.72 33.66 26.38
C ARG A 1099 5.25 33.83 26.38
N LYS A 1100 6.00 32.72 26.25
CA LYS A 1100 7.45 32.70 26.04
C LYS A 1100 7.77 33.08 24.59
N THR A 1101 8.91 33.72 24.35
CA THR A 1101 9.40 33.99 23.00
C THR A 1101 10.06 32.73 22.43
N TYR A 1102 9.40 32.08 21.47
CA TYR A 1102 9.88 30.85 20.83
C TYR A 1102 10.59 31.09 19.49
N VAL A 1103 10.30 32.21 18.84
CA VAL A 1103 10.98 32.68 17.65
C VAL A 1103 11.54 34.07 17.94
N ASN A 1104 12.85 34.16 18.08
CA ASN A 1104 13.51 35.39 18.43
C ASN A 1104 13.71 36.26 17.19
N THR A 1105 12.87 37.29 17.05
CA THR A 1105 12.95 38.24 15.93
C THR A 1105 13.83 39.45 16.22
N THR A 1106 14.52 39.49 17.36
CA THR A 1106 15.42 40.61 17.68
C THR A 1106 16.68 40.57 16.83
N LEU A 1107 17.14 41.74 16.42
CA LEU A 1107 18.28 41.89 15.53
C LEU A 1107 19.60 41.73 16.31
N TYR A 1108 20.35 40.66 16.04
CA TYR A 1108 21.73 40.46 16.54
C TYR A 1108 22.75 40.84 15.45
N GLU A 1109 23.95 41.30 15.82
CA GLU A 1109 25.01 41.84 14.92
C GLU A 1109 25.51 40.89 13.79
N LYS A 1110 24.89 39.71 13.59
CA LYS A 1110 25.17 38.74 12.51
C LYS A 1110 23.92 38.02 11.98
N PHE A 1111 22.72 38.57 12.18
CA PHE A 1111 21.48 37.90 11.73
C PHE A 1111 21.43 37.80 10.21
N THR A 1112 21.34 36.59 9.68
CA THR A 1112 21.14 36.30 8.25
C THR A 1112 19.92 35.41 8.09
N TYR A 1113 19.04 35.74 7.14
CA TYR A 1113 17.92 34.87 6.82
C TYR A 1113 18.43 33.59 6.14
N ALA A 1114 17.77 32.47 6.39
CA ALA A 1114 18.18 31.18 5.82
C ALA A 1114 17.96 31.14 4.28
N GLY A 1115 19.05 30.93 3.53
CA GLY A 1115 19.08 30.39 2.16
C GLY A 1115 18.13 31.01 1.14
N ILE A 1116 18.50 32.19 0.59
CA ILE A 1116 17.67 32.95 -0.36
C ILE A 1116 18.12 32.79 -1.82
N ASP A 1117 19.36 32.37 -2.08
CA ASP A 1117 19.97 32.47 -3.42
C ASP A 1117 19.82 31.22 -4.31
N CYS A 1118 18.90 30.31 -4.00
CA CYS A 1118 18.43 29.34 -4.99
C CYS A 1118 17.13 29.89 -5.57
N SER A 1119 17.18 30.37 -6.82
CA SER A 1119 16.01 30.94 -7.51
C SER A 1119 14.80 30.00 -7.42
N ALA A 1120 13.59 30.57 -7.36
CA ALA A 1120 12.33 29.81 -7.29
C ALA A 1120 12.14 28.82 -8.46
N GLU A 1121 12.93 28.94 -9.53
CA GLU A 1121 12.97 28.01 -10.66
C GLU A 1121 13.71 26.69 -10.37
N GLU A 1122 14.58 26.65 -9.35
CA GLU A 1122 15.26 25.41 -8.89
C GLU A 1122 14.48 24.66 -7.79
N ALA A 1123 13.39 25.24 -7.30
CA ALA A 1123 12.56 24.69 -6.21
C ALA A 1123 11.30 23.94 -6.71
N ALA A 1124 11.04 23.90 -8.02
CA ALA A 1124 9.80 23.40 -8.63
C ALA A 1124 9.91 22.02 -9.28
#